data_AF-A0A1H9AIQ4-F1
#
_entry.id   AF-A0A1H9AIQ4-F1
#
_cell.length_a   1.000
_cell.length_b   1.000
_cell.length_c   1.000
_cell.angle_alpha   90.00
_cell.angle_beta   90.00
_cell.angle_gamma   90.00
#
_symmetry.space_group_name_H-M   'P 1'
#
loop_
_entity.id
_entity.type
_entity.pdbx_description
1 polymer ?
#
loop_
_entity_poly.entity_id
_entity_poly.type
_entity_poly.pdbx_seq_one_letter_code
_entity_poly.pdbx_strand_id
1 'polypeptide(L)'
;MSTSLNIGILAHVDAGKTTLSEALLYEAGAVRSIGRVDHGDAFLDTFDLEKERGITIFSKQARLEAFDRKITLMDTPGHIDFSPETERTLQVLDAAILVISAADGVGAHIRTLWSLLEHYNVPTFIFVNKMDQPGSDMDEISALLSQSLGNSVVNMTPGVNDPMVCESIAVCDDNLLGSYLNGTPIKESDIINLISKRLLFPCYYGSALKGEGVRAFLENLCRYTPTPSYPDDFGARVYKISRDSDGTRLSFLKITGGSISIRDTFGEEKISQIRLYSGSKYEQVQSAEAGTICAIAGLSGTRAGDGLGFEASNHEELLEPILNCRILLPDDEDPYKVWQNLLILQEEEPMLSVSRTEENGDIYVRVMGQVQMEIIKRLMLDRFKMSIDFGQGRIIYKETIANTVEGVGHFEPLRHYAEVHLMLEPSAPGSGLSFEANCPTDILARNWQRLVLTHLEEKKHKGVLTGSEITDMKITLISGKAHLKHTEGGDFRKATYRAVRQGLMMANSVLLEPVYRYELIVPSENVGRAMTDLSQRNATVNSPEIENGKTVLRGTIPAACLGNYAEDVRSYTSGEGSISCVLKGYAPCHNAEEVIAKSNYDPELDTHNPCSSVFCSHGVGTVIPWNDVRKYMHVDTGWRPEGDNTPIPSDIAMEYDLENITAFKARTSNEAVVDNRSFSEKERDYRAGQDELMAIFEKTYGPIKDRRTNNDDDRPRTYGVPDDKPKGISDPKYDEKRDAKAQKKANGQKEYLLIDGYNVLFASSDLKSLAERDINAARDKLMDIVSNFQGYRRENIILVFDAYKVHGGSEKVLKYHNLDVIYTKEAETADQYIERTSHELSKNYKVTVATSDGIEQVIILGAGGIRMPAKEFWDEVKNTEDQIRQQHIETLDNKLHNYVLKDIDLNSTDS
;
A
#
# COMPACT_ATOMS: atom_id res chain seq x y z
N MET A 1 29.19 45.66 -15.55
CA MET A 1 28.27 44.77 -16.28
C MET A 1 26.96 44.77 -15.53
N SER A 2 25.81 44.91 -16.20
CA SER A 2 24.51 45.01 -15.52
C SER A 2 24.09 43.63 -15.00
N THR A 3 24.36 43.36 -13.74
CA THR A 3 23.93 42.13 -13.05
C THR A 3 22.40 42.04 -13.07
N SER A 4 21.84 40.91 -13.49
CA SER A 4 20.40 40.64 -13.42
C SER A 4 19.99 40.43 -11.97
N LEU A 5 18.93 41.11 -11.51
CA LEU A 5 18.35 40.94 -10.18
C LEU A 5 17.20 39.94 -10.25
N ASN A 6 17.15 39.00 -9.32
CA ASN A 6 16.09 38.02 -9.23
C ASN A 6 15.20 38.35 -8.04
N ILE A 7 13.98 38.81 -8.30
CA ILE A 7 13.08 39.31 -7.27
C ILE A 7 11.88 38.37 -7.18
N GLY A 8 11.62 37.80 -6.01
CA GLY A 8 10.42 36.99 -5.78
C GLY A 8 9.27 37.85 -5.28
N ILE A 9 8.04 37.51 -5.65
CA ILE A 9 6.84 38.13 -5.08
C ILE A 9 6.05 37.06 -4.31
N LEU A 10 5.85 37.32 -3.03
CA LEU A 10 5.25 36.38 -2.07
C LEU A 10 4.02 37.03 -1.46
N ALA A 11 2.96 36.26 -1.27
CA ALA A 11 1.73 36.76 -0.65
C ALA A 11 0.88 35.63 -0.10
N HIS A 12 -0.12 35.98 0.72
CA HIS A 12 -1.23 35.08 0.98
C HIS A 12 -2.18 34.99 -0.22
N VAL A 13 -3.03 33.96 -0.23
CA VAL A 13 -4.10 33.79 -1.22
C VAL A 13 -4.93 35.07 -1.28
N ASP A 14 -5.31 35.47 -2.49
CA ASP A 14 -6.09 36.67 -2.79
C ASP A 14 -5.49 38.01 -2.35
N ALA A 15 -4.25 38.09 -1.84
CA ALA A 15 -3.62 39.36 -1.49
C ALA A 15 -3.29 40.26 -2.72
N GLY A 16 -3.53 39.76 -3.93
CA GLY A 16 -3.30 40.48 -5.19
C GLY A 16 -1.86 40.41 -5.68
N LYS A 17 -1.15 39.31 -5.38
CA LYS A 17 0.20 39.00 -5.86
C LYS A 17 0.29 39.09 -7.39
N THR A 18 -0.49 38.28 -8.10
CA THR A 18 -0.48 38.26 -9.57
C THR A 18 -0.88 39.62 -10.14
N THR A 19 -1.84 40.31 -9.53
CA THR A 19 -2.24 41.67 -9.92
C THR A 19 -1.09 42.66 -9.80
N LEU A 20 -0.30 42.60 -8.72
CA LEU A 20 0.90 43.43 -8.57
C LEU A 20 1.97 43.05 -9.59
N SER A 21 2.20 41.75 -9.83
CA SER A 21 3.12 41.27 -10.87
C SER A 21 2.77 41.84 -12.25
N GLU A 22 1.50 41.78 -12.65
CA GLU A 22 1.00 42.36 -13.91
C GLU A 22 1.21 43.87 -13.96
N ALA A 23 0.91 44.59 -12.87
CA ALA A 23 1.08 46.03 -12.80
C ALA A 23 2.56 46.45 -12.91
N LEU A 24 3.48 45.71 -12.27
CA LEU A 24 4.93 45.94 -12.38
C LEU A 24 5.42 45.70 -13.82
N LEU A 25 4.95 44.62 -14.45
CA LEU A 25 5.28 44.30 -15.84
C LEU A 25 4.77 45.35 -16.83
N TYR A 26 3.59 45.90 -16.58
CA TYR A 26 3.01 46.97 -17.39
C TYR A 26 3.77 48.30 -17.21
N GLU A 27 4.08 48.70 -15.98
CA GLU A 27 4.86 49.93 -15.72
C GLU A 27 6.29 49.86 -16.30
N ALA A 28 6.88 48.66 -16.32
CA ALA A 28 8.17 48.42 -16.99
C ALA A 28 8.06 48.37 -18.53
N GLY A 29 6.85 48.39 -19.09
CA GLY A 29 6.60 48.27 -20.53
C GLY A 29 6.83 46.87 -21.11
N ALA A 30 6.98 45.84 -20.25
CA ALA A 30 7.18 44.45 -20.67
C ALA A 30 5.89 43.84 -21.28
N VAL A 31 4.72 44.32 -20.84
CA VAL A 31 3.41 43.88 -21.34
C VAL A 31 2.61 45.09 -21.85
N ARG A 32 1.83 44.89 -22.92
CA ARG A 32 1.08 45.97 -23.59
C ARG A 32 -0.21 46.39 -22.87
N SER A 33 -0.74 45.55 -22.00
CA SER A 33 -1.97 45.76 -21.24
C SER A 33 -1.92 44.96 -19.94
N ILE A 34 -2.52 45.48 -18.88
CA ILE A 34 -2.63 44.79 -17.58
C ILE A 34 -3.66 43.67 -17.71
N GLY A 35 -3.24 42.41 -17.52
CA GLY A 35 -4.14 41.26 -17.41
C GLY A 35 -4.77 41.15 -16.01
N ARG A 36 -5.83 40.36 -15.87
CA ARG A 36 -6.54 40.11 -14.61
C ARG A 36 -6.74 38.61 -14.37
N VAL A 37 -6.61 38.22 -13.11
CA VAL A 37 -6.85 36.85 -12.65
C VAL A 37 -8.33 36.48 -12.80
N ASP A 38 -9.24 37.35 -12.34
CA ASP A 38 -10.69 37.14 -12.42
C ASP A 38 -11.23 37.00 -13.86
N HIS A 39 -10.49 37.53 -14.83
CA HIS A 39 -10.84 37.48 -16.25
C HIS A 39 -10.09 36.35 -17.00
N GLY A 40 -9.17 35.63 -16.34
CA GLY A 40 -8.39 34.53 -16.91
C GLY A 40 -7.35 34.95 -17.96
N ASP A 41 -6.98 36.24 -18.01
CA ASP A 41 -6.07 36.82 -19.01
C ASP A 41 -4.75 37.33 -18.42
N ALA A 42 -4.45 37.02 -17.15
CA ALA A 42 -3.15 37.27 -16.55
C ALA A 42 -2.01 36.59 -17.35
N PHE A 43 -0.93 37.33 -17.59
CA PHE A 43 0.24 36.88 -18.36
C PHE A 43 0.97 35.74 -17.65
N LEU A 44 1.02 35.79 -16.32
CA LEU A 44 1.69 34.78 -15.50
C LEU A 44 0.83 33.53 -15.29
N ASP A 45 -0.50 33.59 -15.25
CA ASP A 45 -1.34 32.39 -15.05
C ASP A 45 -1.58 31.63 -16.37
N THR A 46 -0.52 31.00 -16.87
CA THR A 46 -0.53 30.21 -18.11
C THR A 46 -1.16 28.81 -18.01
N PHE A 47 -1.36 28.24 -16.81
CA PHE A 47 -1.95 26.90 -16.66
C PHE A 47 -3.48 27.01 -16.54
N ASP A 48 -4.22 26.13 -17.21
CA ASP A 48 -5.69 26.18 -17.20
C ASP A 48 -6.26 26.06 -15.78
N LEU A 49 -5.64 25.22 -14.94
CA LEU A 49 -5.95 25.07 -13.52
C LEU A 49 -5.83 26.37 -12.71
N GLU A 50 -4.80 27.17 -12.98
CA GLU A 50 -4.58 28.44 -12.28
C GLU A 50 -5.64 29.47 -12.67
N LYS A 51 -6.05 29.48 -13.95
CA LYS A 51 -7.13 30.35 -14.45
C LYS A 51 -8.50 29.94 -13.90
N GLU A 52 -8.78 28.64 -13.81
CA GLU A 52 -10.05 28.13 -13.26
C GLU A 52 -10.18 28.43 -11.76
N ARG A 53 -9.08 28.33 -11.02
CA ARG A 53 -9.05 28.50 -9.56
C ARG A 53 -8.76 29.93 -9.10
N GLY A 54 -8.19 30.76 -9.95
CA GLY A 54 -7.73 32.11 -9.60
C GLY A 54 -6.53 32.13 -8.64
N ILE A 55 -5.75 31.04 -8.57
CA ILE A 55 -4.56 30.93 -7.71
C ILE A 55 -3.34 30.54 -8.52
N THR A 56 -2.17 31.09 -8.15
CA THR A 56 -0.89 30.64 -8.71
C THR A 56 -0.46 29.33 -8.03
N ILE A 57 -0.22 28.30 -8.84
CA ILE A 57 0.13 26.95 -8.39
C ILE A 57 1.62 26.69 -8.64
N PHE A 58 2.16 27.17 -9.75
CA PHE A 58 3.56 26.95 -10.12
C PHE A 58 4.33 28.26 -10.18
N SER A 59 5.57 28.25 -9.66
CA SER A 59 6.47 29.39 -9.77
C SER A 59 6.80 29.71 -11.22
N LYS A 60 6.64 30.97 -11.62
CA LYS A 60 6.89 31.47 -12.99
C LYS A 60 7.77 32.69 -13.01
N GLN A 61 8.38 32.91 -14.16
CA GLN A 61 9.39 33.94 -14.34
C GLN A 61 8.93 34.93 -15.41
N ALA A 62 9.10 36.22 -15.15
CA ALA A 62 8.97 37.25 -16.16
C ALA A 62 10.19 38.17 -16.14
N ARG A 63 10.79 38.39 -17.31
CA ARG A 63 11.93 39.29 -17.48
C ARG A 63 11.42 40.69 -17.81
N LEU A 64 11.87 41.69 -17.06
CA LEU A 64 11.57 43.10 -17.27
C LEU A 64 12.83 43.96 -17.13
N GLU A 65 12.86 45.09 -17.83
CA GLU A 65 13.91 46.10 -17.71
C GLU A 65 13.28 47.40 -17.23
N ALA A 66 13.72 47.91 -16.09
CA ALA A 66 13.19 49.13 -15.48
C ALA A 66 14.32 49.90 -14.81
N PHE A 67 14.36 51.22 -15.00
CA PHE A 67 15.32 52.12 -14.34
C PHE A 67 16.78 51.61 -14.40
N ASP A 68 17.24 51.23 -15.60
CA ASP A 68 18.59 50.68 -15.86
C ASP A 68 18.94 49.37 -15.12
N ARG A 69 17.93 48.68 -14.58
CA ARG A 69 18.04 47.34 -13.98
C ARG A 69 17.37 46.30 -14.85
N LYS A 70 18.01 45.13 -14.97
CA LYS A 70 17.39 43.92 -15.50
C LYS A 70 16.86 43.11 -14.33
N ILE A 71 15.57 42.79 -14.35
CA ILE A 71 14.89 42.08 -13.28
C ILE A 71 14.24 40.83 -13.84
N THR A 72 14.48 39.70 -13.19
CA THR A 72 13.69 38.48 -13.35
C THR A 72 12.74 38.38 -12.16
N LEU A 73 11.47 38.68 -12.41
CA LEU A 73 10.41 38.57 -11.42
C LEU A 73 9.98 37.10 -11.31
N MET A 74 10.06 36.55 -10.10
CA MET A 74 9.69 35.19 -9.75
C MET A 74 8.34 35.22 -9.01
N ASP A 75 7.28 34.84 -9.70
CA ASP A 75 5.92 34.79 -9.14
C ASP A 75 5.73 33.46 -8.42
N THR A 76 5.70 33.45 -7.09
CA THR A 76 5.64 32.21 -6.29
C THR A 76 4.20 31.86 -5.92
N PRO A 77 3.86 30.60 -5.63
CA PRO A 77 2.54 30.24 -5.12
C PRO A 77 2.18 30.97 -3.82
N GLY A 78 0.91 31.39 -3.71
CA GLY A 78 0.39 32.12 -2.54
C GLY A 78 -0.41 31.25 -1.56
N HIS A 79 -0.65 29.98 -1.92
CA HIS A 79 -1.39 29.03 -1.10
C HIS A 79 -0.42 28.16 -0.29
N ILE A 80 -0.78 27.87 0.97
CA ILE A 80 0.08 27.16 1.92
C ILE A 80 0.47 25.74 1.46
N ASP A 81 -0.43 25.06 0.75
CA ASP A 81 -0.17 23.74 0.18
C ASP A 81 0.99 23.71 -0.84
N PHE A 82 1.39 24.87 -1.38
CA PHE A 82 2.51 25.04 -2.32
C PHE A 82 3.68 25.80 -1.71
N SER A 83 3.68 26.01 -0.39
CA SER A 83 4.79 26.66 0.31
C SER A 83 6.15 25.96 0.11
N PRO A 84 6.27 24.63 -0.09
CA PRO A 84 7.56 24.01 -0.43
C PRO A 84 8.14 24.50 -1.77
N GLU A 85 7.31 24.78 -2.78
CA GLU A 85 7.79 25.39 -4.03
C GLU A 85 8.25 26.84 -3.81
N THR A 86 7.52 27.59 -2.98
CA THR A 86 7.91 28.95 -2.57
C THR A 86 9.25 28.94 -1.82
N GLU A 87 9.43 28.03 -0.86
CA GLU A 87 10.66 27.85 -0.10
C GLU A 87 11.87 27.55 -1.01
N ARG A 88 11.75 26.59 -1.93
CA ARG A 88 12.81 26.30 -2.91
C ARG A 88 13.16 27.54 -3.76
N THR A 89 12.16 28.34 -4.12
CA THR A 89 12.37 29.57 -4.90
C THR A 89 13.15 30.62 -4.11
N LEU A 90 12.98 30.73 -2.78
CA LEU A 90 13.70 31.69 -1.94
C LEU A 90 15.22 31.56 -2.03
N GLN A 91 15.73 30.34 -2.21
CA GLN A 91 17.17 30.07 -2.27
C GLN A 91 17.88 30.70 -3.47
N VAL A 92 17.12 31.14 -4.49
CA VAL A 92 17.66 31.77 -5.70
C VAL A 92 17.31 33.25 -5.83
N LEU A 93 16.64 33.84 -4.84
CA LEU A 93 16.29 35.26 -4.89
C LEU A 93 17.44 36.17 -4.43
N ASP A 94 17.50 37.37 -4.99
CA ASP A 94 18.34 38.47 -4.51
C ASP A 94 17.55 39.42 -3.60
N ALA A 95 16.24 39.50 -3.81
CA ALA A 95 15.29 40.19 -2.94
C ALA A 95 13.89 39.60 -3.08
N ALA A 96 13.00 39.96 -2.15
CA ALA A 96 11.61 39.55 -2.12
C ALA A 96 10.68 40.76 -1.96
N ILE A 97 9.49 40.68 -2.56
CA ILE A 97 8.36 41.57 -2.35
C ILE A 97 7.32 40.77 -1.57
N LEU A 98 7.10 41.11 -0.30
CA LEU A 98 6.02 40.57 0.50
C LEU A 98 4.77 41.43 0.33
N VAL A 99 3.76 40.89 -0.35
CA VAL A 99 2.48 41.56 -0.58
C VAL A 99 1.52 41.22 0.56
N ILE A 100 0.99 42.26 1.19
CA ILE A 100 0.05 42.15 2.29
C ILE A 100 -1.23 42.88 1.88
N SER A 101 -2.37 42.21 1.98
CA SER A 101 -3.67 42.85 1.74
C SER A 101 -4.02 43.74 2.93
N ALA A 102 -4.43 44.98 2.65
CA ALA A 102 -4.86 45.93 3.67
C ALA A 102 -6.00 45.39 4.54
N ALA A 103 -6.94 44.65 3.93
CA ALA A 103 -8.09 44.07 4.62
C ALA A 103 -7.72 42.84 5.48
N ASP A 104 -6.75 42.03 5.02
CA ASP A 104 -6.42 40.74 5.66
C ASP A 104 -5.32 40.89 6.71
N GLY A 105 -4.47 41.92 6.60
CA GLY A 105 -3.38 42.17 7.54
C GLY A 105 -2.35 41.04 7.62
N VAL A 106 -1.76 40.84 8.81
CA VAL A 106 -0.70 39.86 9.04
C VAL A 106 -1.27 38.54 9.57
N GLY A 107 -1.82 37.75 8.64
CA GLY A 107 -2.26 36.39 8.93
C GLY A 107 -1.11 35.38 9.10
N ALA A 108 -1.46 34.14 9.39
CA ALA A 108 -0.51 33.07 9.67
C ALA A 108 0.44 32.73 8.51
N HIS A 109 -0.11 32.65 7.30
CA HIS A 109 0.70 32.36 6.13
C HIS A 109 1.75 33.44 5.90
N ILE A 110 1.41 34.72 6.11
CA ILE A 110 2.38 35.83 6.05
C ILE A 110 3.48 35.65 7.09
N ARG A 111 3.17 35.19 8.31
CA ARG A 111 4.18 34.89 9.33
C ARG A 111 5.08 33.71 8.94
N THR A 112 4.53 32.67 8.32
CA THR A 112 5.33 31.56 7.75
C THR A 112 6.27 32.07 6.68
N LEU A 113 5.77 32.85 5.72
CA LEU A 113 6.59 33.47 4.67
C LEU A 113 7.67 34.39 5.26
N TRP A 114 7.34 35.15 6.30
CA TRP A 114 8.29 36.01 7.01
C TRP A 114 9.42 35.21 7.67
N SER A 115 9.09 34.10 8.34
CA SER A 115 10.07 33.20 8.96
C SER A 115 10.95 32.52 7.92
N LEU A 116 10.39 32.11 6.77
CA LEU A 116 11.17 31.57 5.66
C LEU A 116 12.14 32.63 5.11
N LEU A 117 11.67 33.85 4.86
CA LEU A 117 12.51 34.95 4.40
C LEU A 117 13.67 35.23 5.38
N GLU A 118 13.40 35.15 6.69
CA GLU A 118 14.41 35.27 7.74
C GLU A 118 15.43 34.14 7.70
N HIS A 119 14.99 32.89 7.65
CA HIS A 119 15.87 31.73 7.58
C HIS A 119 16.82 31.77 6.37
N TYR A 120 16.29 32.13 5.20
CA TYR A 120 17.06 32.23 3.96
C TYR A 120 17.76 33.58 3.78
N ASN A 121 17.69 34.48 4.76
CA ASN A 121 18.32 35.81 4.75
C ASN A 121 18.01 36.65 3.50
N VAL A 122 16.79 36.58 2.98
CA VAL A 122 16.40 37.27 1.73
C VAL A 122 16.02 38.73 2.02
N PRO A 123 16.67 39.75 1.43
CA PRO A 123 16.25 41.14 1.58
C PRO A 123 14.80 41.36 1.16
N THR A 124 13.99 42.04 1.98
CA THR A 124 12.53 42.06 1.79
C THR A 124 11.98 43.49 1.70
N PHE A 125 11.16 43.73 0.68
CA PHE A 125 10.31 44.90 0.51
C PHE A 125 8.86 44.51 0.80
N ILE A 126 8.10 45.39 1.43
CA ILE A 126 6.68 45.15 1.74
C ILE A 126 5.81 46.05 0.87
N PHE A 127 4.80 45.48 0.24
CA PHE A 127 3.77 46.23 -0.47
C PHE A 127 2.40 45.92 0.11
N VAL A 128 1.80 46.91 0.79
CA VAL A 128 0.44 46.85 1.30
C VAL A 128 -0.51 47.20 0.17
N ASN A 129 -1.23 46.18 -0.31
CA ASN A 129 -2.12 46.24 -1.46
C ASN A 129 -3.59 46.42 -1.04
N LYS A 130 -4.46 46.70 -2.02
CA LYS A 130 -5.91 46.89 -1.84
C LYS A 130 -6.31 48.06 -0.93
N MET A 131 -5.47 49.10 -0.85
CA MET A 131 -5.78 50.33 -0.09
C MET A 131 -7.01 51.08 -0.62
N ASP A 132 -7.55 50.69 -1.78
CA ASP A 132 -8.79 51.22 -2.32
C ASP A 132 -10.07 50.65 -1.67
N GLN A 133 -9.95 49.61 -0.83
CA GLN A 133 -11.10 49.00 -0.15
C GLN A 133 -11.55 49.82 1.07
N PRO A 134 -12.87 49.94 1.30
CA PRO A 134 -13.42 50.68 2.44
C PRO A 134 -13.01 50.01 3.76
N GLY A 135 -12.51 50.82 4.70
CA GLY A 135 -11.99 50.34 5.99
C GLY A 135 -10.46 50.16 6.04
N SER A 136 -9.74 50.42 4.94
CA SER A 136 -8.28 50.36 4.90
C SER A 136 -7.65 51.64 5.44
N ASP A 137 -7.29 51.67 6.72
CA ASP A 137 -6.57 52.80 7.33
C ASP A 137 -5.05 52.53 7.36
N MET A 138 -4.26 53.46 6.81
CA MET A 138 -2.81 53.31 6.68
C MET A 138 -2.12 53.27 8.05
N ASP A 139 -2.58 54.05 9.02
CA ASP A 139 -1.95 54.16 10.34
C ASP A 139 -2.25 52.90 11.17
N GLU A 140 -3.49 52.39 11.11
CA GLU A 140 -3.87 51.13 11.77
C GLU A 140 -3.06 49.94 11.23
N ILE A 141 -2.91 49.84 9.90
CA ILE A 141 -2.13 48.77 9.27
C ILE A 141 -0.63 48.92 9.59
N SER A 142 -0.10 50.15 9.60
CA SER A 142 1.29 50.42 9.99
C SER A 142 1.58 49.94 11.42
N ALA A 143 0.66 50.20 12.35
CA ALA A 143 0.76 49.73 13.73
C ALA A 143 0.72 48.20 13.81
N LEU A 144 -0.19 47.55 13.07
CA LEU A 144 -0.30 46.09 13.00
C LEU A 144 0.98 45.43 12.45
N LEU A 145 1.55 45.99 11.37
CA LEU A 145 2.80 45.52 10.78
C LEU A 145 3.95 45.64 11.77
N SER A 146 4.07 46.79 12.44
CA SER A 146 5.12 47.03 13.44
C SER A 146 5.02 46.05 14.62
N GLN A 147 3.80 45.78 15.09
CA GLN A 147 3.56 44.82 16.17
C GLN A 147 3.87 43.37 15.76
N SER A 148 3.59 42.99 14.51
CA SER A 148 3.64 41.60 14.06
C SER A 148 4.95 41.19 13.41
N LEU A 149 5.60 42.11 12.69
CA LEU A 149 6.83 41.89 11.92
C LEU A 149 8.04 42.62 12.52
N GLY A 150 7.82 43.53 13.47
CA GLY A 150 8.85 44.29 14.18
C GLY A 150 8.94 45.76 13.74
N ASN A 151 9.62 46.56 14.56
CA ASN A 151 9.74 48.02 14.36
C ASN A 151 10.65 48.44 13.19
N SER A 152 11.33 47.49 12.56
CA SER A 152 12.18 47.71 11.37
C SER A 152 11.37 47.89 10.08
N VAL A 153 10.04 47.75 10.13
CA VAL A 153 9.14 48.03 9.00
C VAL A 153 8.86 49.52 8.93
N VAL A 154 9.34 50.18 7.88
CA VAL A 154 9.26 51.64 7.74
C VAL A 154 8.41 52.02 6.54
N ASN A 155 7.37 52.83 6.75
CA ASN A 155 6.57 53.40 5.66
C ASN A 155 7.39 54.41 4.86
N MET A 156 7.79 54.04 3.64
CA MET A 156 8.59 54.87 2.74
C MET A 156 7.75 55.52 1.62
N THR A 157 6.43 55.37 1.65
CA THR A 157 5.50 55.98 0.67
C THR A 157 5.64 57.50 0.55
N PRO A 158 5.83 58.27 1.65
CA PRO A 158 6.07 59.73 1.56
C PRO A 158 7.40 60.10 0.88
N GLY A 159 8.34 59.15 0.80
CA GLY A 159 9.68 59.33 0.24
C GLY A 159 10.75 59.60 1.30
N VAL A 160 12.00 59.30 0.95
CA VAL A 160 13.16 59.36 1.88
C VAL A 160 13.51 60.77 2.34
N ASN A 161 13.08 61.81 1.61
CA ASN A 161 13.32 63.20 2.00
C ASN A 161 12.40 63.68 3.13
N ASP A 162 11.39 62.87 3.49
CA ASP A 162 10.52 63.18 4.62
C ASP A 162 11.29 63.02 5.95
N PRO A 163 11.30 64.03 6.84
CA PRO A 163 12.02 63.96 8.11
C PRO A 163 11.63 62.78 9.01
N MET A 164 10.35 62.37 9.01
CA MET A 164 9.88 61.25 9.81
C MET A 164 10.40 59.93 9.26
N VAL A 165 10.43 59.77 7.94
CA VAL A 165 10.99 58.59 7.27
C VAL A 165 12.49 58.46 7.55
N CYS A 166 13.23 59.57 7.46
CA CYS A 166 14.64 59.60 7.83
C CYS A 166 14.86 59.17 9.28
N GLU A 167 14.10 59.72 10.22
CA GLU A 167 14.20 59.34 11.62
C GLU A 167 13.94 57.84 11.84
N SER A 168 12.88 57.29 11.24
CA SER A 168 12.58 55.85 11.33
C SER A 168 13.69 54.97 10.73
N ILE A 169 14.30 55.36 9.60
CA ILE A 169 15.44 54.64 9.02
C ILE A 169 16.66 54.71 9.95
N ALA A 170 16.93 55.86 10.55
CA ALA A 170 18.05 56.04 11.46
C ALA A 170 17.93 55.12 12.70
N VAL A 171 16.72 54.94 13.23
CA VAL A 171 16.45 54.07 14.40
C VAL A 171 16.74 52.59 14.13
N CYS A 172 16.81 52.16 12.87
CA CYS A 172 17.08 50.76 12.51
C CYS A 172 18.54 50.32 12.77
N ASP A 173 19.48 51.26 12.99
CA ASP A 173 20.89 50.95 13.31
C ASP A 173 21.49 52.01 14.25
N ASP A 174 22.09 51.57 15.35
CA ASP A 174 22.63 52.46 16.39
C ASP A 174 23.69 53.44 15.87
N ASN A 175 24.53 53.01 14.91
CA ASN A 175 25.58 53.87 14.36
C ASN A 175 24.97 54.93 13.42
N LEU A 176 23.96 54.55 12.64
CA LEU A 176 23.23 55.47 11.79
C LEU A 176 22.44 56.48 12.61
N LEU A 177 21.78 56.05 13.69
CA LEU A 177 21.10 56.93 14.65
C LEU A 177 22.06 57.96 15.23
N GLY A 178 23.22 57.54 15.73
CA GLY A 178 24.24 58.44 16.25
C GLY A 178 24.73 59.45 15.21
N SER A 179 24.91 59.02 13.96
CA SER A 179 25.34 59.90 12.86
C SER A 179 24.25 60.92 12.47
N TYR A 180 22.98 60.50 12.48
CA TYR A 180 21.82 61.34 12.19
C TYR A 180 21.61 62.41 13.26
N LEU A 181 21.70 62.05 14.55
CA LEU A 181 21.61 62.99 15.67
C LEU A 181 22.74 64.04 15.67
N ASN A 182 23.90 63.69 15.11
CA ASN A 182 25.03 64.60 14.89
C ASN A 182 24.86 65.48 13.63
N GLY A 183 23.73 65.40 12.92
CA GLY A 183 23.41 66.22 11.75
C GLY A 183 23.89 65.68 10.41
N THR A 184 24.32 64.41 10.34
CA THR A 184 24.70 63.79 9.05
C THR A 184 23.46 63.24 8.35
N PRO A 185 23.18 63.63 7.09
CA PRO A 185 22.02 63.11 6.36
C PRO A 185 22.23 61.65 5.97
N ILE A 186 21.13 60.88 5.95
CA ILE A 186 21.12 59.48 5.54
C ILE A 186 21.41 59.38 4.04
N LYS A 187 22.33 58.49 3.68
CA LYS A 187 22.70 58.25 2.29
C LYS A 187 21.99 57.03 1.75
N GLU A 188 21.87 56.98 0.43
CA GLU A 188 21.33 55.83 -0.28
C GLU A 188 22.11 54.54 -0.02
N SER A 189 23.44 54.62 0.14
CA SER A 189 24.28 53.49 0.54
C SER A 189 23.90 52.90 1.90
N ASP A 190 23.44 53.75 2.82
CA ASP A 190 23.07 53.33 4.18
C ASP A 190 21.78 52.51 4.12
N ILE A 191 20.80 52.97 3.32
CA ILE A 191 19.52 52.28 3.08
C ILE A 191 19.77 50.90 2.45
N ILE A 192 20.58 50.83 1.39
CA ILE A 192 20.90 49.57 0.71
C ILE A 192 21.59 48.60 1.69
N ASN A 193 22.51 49.10 2.52
CA ASN A 193 23.21 48.28 3.51
C ASN A 193 22.24 47.74 4.58
N LEU A 194 21.33 48.57 5.10
CA LEU A 194 20.32 48.12 6.08
C LEU A 194 19.38 47.06 5.49
N ILE A 195 18.94 47.24 4.25
CA ILE A 195 18.09 46.26 3.55
C ILE A 195 18.85 44.95 3.34
N SER A 196 20.13 45.02 2.91
CA SER A 196 20.96 43.83 2.71
C SER A 196 21.19 43.02 3.98
N LYS A 197 21.22 43.70 5.15
CA LYS A 197 21.36 43.08 6.47
C LYS A 197 20.01 42.73 7.11
N ARG A 198 18.89 42.97 6.42
CA ARG A 198 17.53 42.80 6.94
C ARG A 198 17.27 43.57 8.25
N LEU A 199 17.86 44.76 8.39
CA LEU A 199 17.62 45.67 9.51
C LEU A 199 16.57 46.74 9.18
N LEU A 200 16.32 46.97 7.88
CA LEU A 200 15.29 47.87 7.37
C LEU A 200 14.41 47.08 6.38
N PHE A 201 13.10 47.18 6.55
CA PHE A 201 12.10 46.62 5.65
C PHE A 201 11.25 47.75 5.05
N PRO A 202 11.58 48.22 3.84
CA PRO A 202 10.83 49.27 3.16
C PRO A 202 9.38 48.86 2.92
N CYS A 203 8.42 49.61 3.45
CA CYS A 203 7.00 49.38 3.29
C CYS A 203 6.35 50.47 2.43
N TYR A 204 5.57 50.06 1.44
CA TYR A 204 4.85 50.94 0.52
C TYR A 204 3.37 50.58 0.51
N TYR A 205 2.51 51.59 0.37
CA TYR A 205 1.06 51.44 0.36
C TYR A 205 0.50 51.81 -1.01
N GLY A 206 -0.44 51.01 -1.52
CA GLY A 206 -1.06 51.30 -2.81
C GLY A 206 -2.19 50.36 -3.20
N SER A 207 -2.62 50.48 -4.45
CA SER A 207 -3.61 49.61 -5.08
C SER A 207 -3.08 49.16 -6.44
N ALA A 208 -2.64 47.91 -6.52
CA ALA A 208 -2.19 47.31 -7.77
C ALA A 208 -3.30 47.31 -8.83
N LEU A 209 -4.55 47.11 -8.41
CA LEU A 209 -5.71 47.10 -9.31
C LEU A 209 -5.94 48.45 -9.99
N LYS A 210 -5.69 49.56 -9.27
CA LYS A 210 -5.82 50.93 -9.80
C LYS A 210 -4.51 51.50 -10.34
N GLY A 211 -3.39 50.79 -10.21
CA GLY A 211 -2.05 51.29 -10.53
C GLY A 211 -1.52 52.35 -9.56
N GLU A 212 -2.17 52.56 -8.42
CA GLU A 212 -1.80 53.57 -7.43
C GLU A 212 -0.57 53.09 -6.63
N GLY A 213 0.49 53.90 -6.61
CA GLY A 213 1.73 53.60 -5.86
C GLY A 213 2.69 52.61 -6.55
N VAL A 214 2.25 51.88 -7.57
CA VAL A 214 3.05 50.82 -8.23
C VAL A 214 4.31 51.37 -8.90
N ARG A 215 4.20 52.47 -9.65
CA ARG A 215 5.35 53.07 -10.35
C ARG A 215 6.43 53.56 -9.39
N ALA A 216 6.02 54.29 -8.35
CA ALA A 216 6.93 54.79 -7.32
C ALA A 216 7.58 53.63 -6.54
N PHE A 217 6.82 52.56 -6.28
CA PHE A 217 7.34 51.35 -5.69
C PHE A 217 8.39 50.68 -6.59
N LEU A 218 8.12 50.52 -7.89
CA LEU A 218 9.07 49.92 -8.85
C LEU A 218 10.37 50.74 -8.95
N GLU A 219 10.29 52.08 -8.97
CA GLU A 219 11.46 52.96 -8.97
C GLU A 219 12.32 52.73 -7.72
N ASN A 220 11.71 52.76 -6.53
CA ASN A 220 12.42 52.57 -5.28
C ASN A 220 12.94 51.15 -5.09
N LEU A 221 12.22 50.15 -5.59
CA LEU A 221 12.67 48.76 -5.63
C LEU A 221 13.96 48.65 -6.46
N CYS A 222 14.00 49.22 -7.67
CA CYS A 222 15.19 49.21 -8.52
C CYS A 222 16.38 49.97 -7.90
N ARG A 223 16.06 51.05 -7.18
CA ARG A 223 17.03 51.93 -6.54
C ARG A 223 17.69 51.30 -5.31
N TYR A 224 16.88 50.74 -4.40
CA TYR A 224 17.35 50.29 -3.08
C TYR A 224 17.64 48.79 -2.99
N THR A 225 17.31 47.98 -4.01
CA THR A 225 17.65 46.55 -4.01
C THR A 225 19.17 46.37 -4.05
N PRO A 226 19.76 45.61 -3.10
CA PRO A 226 21.20 45.35 -3.10
C PRO A 226 21.61 44.56 -4.34
N THR A 227 22.75 44.94 -4.93
CA THR A 227 23.30 44.23 -6.09
C THR A 227 24.26 43.15 -5.61
N PRO A 228 23.98 41.87 -5.88
CA PRO A 228 24.86 40.78 -5.48
C PRO A 228 26.21 40.86 -6.22
N SER A 229 27.28 40.48 -5.51
CA SER A 229 28.62 40.32 -6.07
C SER A 229 28.90 38.84 -6.24
N TYR A 230 29.30 38.44 -7.44
CA TYR A 230 29.55 37.03 -7.76
C TYR A 230 31.04 36.75 -7.94
N PRO A 231 31.55 35.58 -7.51
CA PRO A 231 32.91 35.14 -7.79
C PRO A 231 33.09 34.75 -9.26
N ASP A 232 34.36 34.71 -9.70
CA ASP A 232 34.74 34.33 -11.07
C ASP A 232 34.60 32.82 -11.32
N ASP A 233 34.78 32.00 -10.28
CA ASP A 233 34.62 30.55 -10.37
C ASP A 233 33.16 30.17 -10.60
N PHE A 234 32.93 29.09 -11.36
CA PHE A 234 31.58 28.66 -11.68
C PHE A 234 30.85 28.10 -10.44
N GLY A 235 29.65 28.60 -10.20
CA GLY A 235 28.71 28.08 -9.21
C GLY A 235 27.28 28.22 -9.70
N ALA A 236 26.42 27.25 -9.38
CA ALA A 236 25.00 27.34 -9.65
C ALA A 236 24.18 26.56 -8.64
N ARG A 237 22.95 27.01 -8.39
CA ARG A 237 21.99 26.34 -7.51
C ARG A 237 20.74 25.94 -8.28
N VAL A 238 20.43 24.66 -8.27
CA VAL A 238 19.21 24.10 -8.87
C VAL A 238 18.07 24.24 -7.85
N TYR A 239 16.96 24.85 -8.25
CA TYR A 239 15.82 25.07 -7.35
C TYR A 239 14.52 24.41 -7.82
N LYS A 240 14.41 24.10 -9.12
CA LYS A 240 13.20 23.50 -9.70
C LYS A 240 13.56 22.54 -10.82
N ILE A 241 12.91 21.38 -10.84
CA ILE A 241 12.91 20.47 -11.96
C ILE A 241 11.52 20.55 -12.59
N SER A 242 11.45 20.64 -13.91
CA SER A 242 10.18 20.54 -14.62
C SER A 242 10.38 19.81 -15.95
N ARG A 243 9.28 19.56 -16.65
CA ARG A 243 9.31 19.10 -18.04
C ARG A 243 8.48 20.00 -18.92
N ASP A 244 8.88 20.15 -20.17
CA ASP A 244 8.09 20.85 -21.18
C ASP A 244 6.99 19.94 -21.78
N SER A 245 6.21 20.50 -22.71
CA SER A 245 5.13 19.80 -23.41
C SER A 245 5.60 18.56 -24.18
N ASP A 246 6.86 18.55 -24.59
CA ASP A 246 7.47 17.45 -25.35
C ASP A 246 8.06 16.39 -24.39
N GLY A 247 7.95 16.60 -23.07
CA GLY A 247 8.50 15.73 -22.04
C GLY A 247 9.99 15.94 -21.78
N THR A 248 10.60 16.97 -22.37
CA THR A 248 12.02 17.28 -22.14
C THR A 248 12.22 17.73 -20.70
N ARG A 249 13.11 17.06 -19.98
CA ARG A 249 13.50 17.42 -18.62
C ARG A 249 14.33 18.70 -18.58
N LEU A 250 13.92 19.62 -17.73
CA LEU A 250 14.52 20.94 -17.55
C LEU A 250 14.95 21.12 -16.09
N SER A 251 16.21 21.48 -15.90
CA SER A 251 16.76 21.88 -14.60
C SER A 251 16.82 23.40 -14.53
N PHE A 252 16.00 23.99 -13.67
CA PHE A 252 16.02 25.43 -13.43
C PHE A 252 17.03 25.76 -12.34
N LEU A 253 17.94 26.67 -12.67
CA LEU A 253 19.02 27.07 -11.78
C LEU A 253 19.30 28.57 -11.86
N LYS A 254 19.92 29.08 -10.79
CA LYS A 254 20.57 30.38 -10.77
C LYS A 254 22.06 30.17 -10.81
N ILE A 255 22.74 30.90 -11.69
CA ILE A 255 24.20 30.94 -11.74
C ILE A 255 24.66 31.89 -10.63
N THR A 256 25.43 31.39 -9.67
CA THR A 256 25.93 32.14 -8.51
C THR A 256 27.40 32.52 -8.63
N GLY A 257 28.08 32.12 -9.70
CA GLY A 257 29.43 32.58 -10.05
C GLY A 257 29.86 32.11 -11.43
N GLY A 258 30.81 32.82 -12.02
CA GLY A 258 31.35 32.53 -13.35
C GLY A 258 30.28 32.56 -14.46
N SER A 259 30.36 31.60 -15.38
CA SER A 259 29.42 31.45 -16.49
C SER A 259 29.29 29.99 -16.91
N ILE A 260 28.19 29.67 -17.60
CA ILE A 260 27.91 28.36 -18.17
C ILE A 260 27.66 28.48 -19.67
N SER A 261 28.14 27.51 -20.44
CA SER A 261 27.96 27.41 -21.89
C SER A 261 27.42 26.04 -22.30
N ILE A 262 26.76 25.96 -23.45
CA ILE A 262 26.31 24.69 -24.06
C ILE A 262 27.47 23.70 -24.28
N ARG A 263 28.72 24.20 -24.35
CA ARG A 263 29.91 23.35 -24.53
C ARG A 263 30.38 22.67 -23.25
N ASP A 264 29.88 23.11 -22.10
CA ASP A 264 30.31 22.60 -20.81
C ASP A 264 29.68 21.24 -20.51
N THR A 265 30.38 20.46 -19.70
CA THR A 265 29.98 19.11 -19.30
C THR A 265 29.97 18.99 -17.79
N PHE A 266 28.89 18.44 -17.24
CA PHE A 266 28.72 18.23 -15.80
C PHE A 266 28.74 16.73 -15.53
N GLY A 267 29.85 16.23 -14.96
CA GLY A 267 30.10 14.80 -14.88
C GLY A 267 30.22 14.18 -16.28
N GLU A 268 29.38 13.19 -16.58
CA GLU A 268 29.28 12.57 -17.91
C GLU A 268 28.17 13.19 -18.78
N GLU A 269 27.40 14.15 -18.25
CA GLU A 269 26.25 14.75 -18.92
C GLU A 269 26.62 16.00 -19.72
N LYS A 270 25.98 16.20 -20.87
CA LYS A 270 26.19 17.34 -21.75
C LYS A 270 25.00 18.27 -21.76
N ILE A 271 25.27 19.58 -21.74
CA ILE A 271 24.23 20.58 -21.92
C ILE A 271 23.79 20.60 -23.37
N SER A 272 22.50 20.38 -23.60
CA SER A 272 21.92 20.47 -24.94
C SER A 272 21.45 21.89 -25.26
N GLN A 273 20.80 22.55 -24.30
CA GLN A 273 20.20 23.87 -24.46
C GLN A 273 20.20 24.63 -23.14
N ILE A 274 20.39 25.95 -23.22
CA ILE A 274 20.16 26.91 -22.14
C ILE A 274 19.00 27.80 -22.57
N ARG A 275 17.93 27.84 -21.77
CA ARG A 275 16.69 28.56 -22.06
C ARG A 275 16.42 29.63 -21.00
N LEU A 276 16.12 30.86 -21.44
CA LEU A 276 15.69 31.97 -20.59
C LEU A 276 14.19 32.21 -20.75
N TYR A 277 13.43 31.94 -19.69
CA TYR A 277 11.96 32.03 -19.73
C TYR A 277 11.46 33.45 -19.47
N SER A 278 10.29 33.77 -20.03
CA SER A 278 9.46 34.93 -19.68
C SER A 278 8.00 34.59 -19.99
N GLY A 279 7.21 34.31 -18.96
CA GLY A 279 5.89 33.68 -19.07
C GLY A 279 5.98 32.31 -19.74
N SER A 280 5.13 32.07 -20.73
CA SER A 280 5.15 30.83 -21.53
C SER A 280 6.23 30.79 -22.62
N LYS A 281 6.90 31.92 -22.91
CA LYS A 281 7.90 32.02 -23.97
C LYS A 281 9.30 31.83 -23.41
N TYR A 282 10.21 31.33 -24.23
CA TYR A 282 11.63 31.27 -23.89
C TYR A 282 12.51 31.69 -25.05
N GLU A 283 13.72 32.10 -24.71
CA GLU A 283 14.81 32.40 -25.63
C GLU A 283 15.95 31.40 -25.39
N GLN A 284 16.51 30.85 -26.46
CA GLN A 284 17.67 29.96 -26.35
C GLN A 284 18.97 30.75 -26.47
N VAL A 285 19.87 30.57 -25.52
CA VAL A 285 21.17 31.27 -25.45
C VAL A 285 22.33 30.28 -25.47
N GLN A 286 23.51 30.74 -25.91
CA GLN A 286 24.73 29.92 -25.98
C GLN A 286 25.49 29.85 -24.66
N SER A 287 25.32 30.87 -23.82
CA SER A 287 25.91 30.98 -22.49
C SER A 287 25.04 31.85 -21.59
N ALA A 288 25.18 31.65 -20.28
CA ALA A 288 24.56 32.48 -19.26
C ALA A 288 25.62 32.82 -18.17
N GLU A 289 25.55 34.04 -17.65
CA GLU A 289 26.51 34.58 -16.67
C GLU A 289 25.91 34.58 -15.25
N ALA A 290 26.76 34.77 -14.24
CA ALA A 290 26.33 34.90 -12.85
C ALA A 290 25.22 35.94 -12.65
N GLY A 291 24.25 35.59 -11.80
CA GLY A 291 23.01 36.32 -11.57
C GLY A 291 21.86 35.96 -12.49
N THR A 292 22.10 35.14 -13.52
CA THR A 292 21.05 34.73 -14.46
C THR A 292 20.31 33.50 -13.95
N ILE A 293 18.98 33.53 -13.93
CA ILE A 293 18.13 32.34 -13.82
C ILE A 293 17.91 31.77 -15.22
N CYS A 294 18.18 30.48 -15.39
CA CYS A 294 18.00 29.79 -16.66
C CYS A 294 17.52 28.35 -16.44
N ALA A 295 16.96 27.75 -17.50
CA ALA A 295 16.66 26.32 -17.53
C ALA A 295 17.63 25.60 -18.45
N ILE A 296 18.16 24.49 -17.98
CA ILE A 296 19.11 23.65 -18.71
C ILE A 296 18.43 22.35 -19.11
N ALA A 297 18.51 22.00 -20.39
CA ALA A 297 18.10 20.70 -20.91
C ALA A 297 19.32 19.79 -21.11
N GLY A 298 19.16 18.49 -20.80
CA GLY A 298 20.20 17.46 -20.98
C GLY A 298 20.88 16.99 -19.70
N LEU A 299 20.55 17.60 -18.55
CA LEU A 299 20.95 17.12 -17.24
C LEU A 299 19.88 16.15 -16.72
N SER A 300 20.26 14.93 -16.35
CA SER A 300 19.32 13.90 -15.89
C SER A 300 19.50 13.55 -14.41
N GLY A 301 20.70 13.72 -13.87
CA GLY A 301 21.01 13.42 -12.47
C GLY A 301 20.67 14.52 -11.44
N THR A 302 20.37 15.73 -11.88
CA THR A 302 20.18 16.90 -10.99
C THR A 302 18.89 16.82 -10.18
N ARG A 303 18.84 17.45 -9.02
CA ARG A 303 17.65 17.57 -8.16
C ARG A 303 17.50 19.00 -7.64
N ALA A 304 16.29 19.36 -7.22
CA ALA A 304 16.10 20.61 -6.51
C ALA A 304 16.92 20.61 -5.19
N GLY A 305 17.62 21.70 -4.92
CA GLY A 305 18.59 21.82 -3.83
C GLY A 305 20.03 21.48 -4.20
N ASP A 306 20.29 20.88 -5.37
CA ASP A 306 21.66 20.59 -5.81
C ASP A 306 22.46 21.88 -6.03
N GLY A 307 23.70 21.88 -5.53
CA GLY A 307 24.74 22.84 -5.86
C GLY A 307 25.66 22.29 -6.94
N LEU A 308 25.91 23.07 -7.99
CA LEU A 308 26.86 22.79 -9.05
C LEU A 308 28.07 23.72 -8.93
N GLY A 309 29.26 23.24 -9.29
CA GLY A 309 30.50 24.03 -9.18
C GLY A 309 30.95 24.18 -7.73
N PHE A 310 31.21 25.41 -7.26
CA PHE A 310 31.58 25.65 -5.86
C PHE A 310 30.39 25.64 -4.88
N GLU A 311 29.14 25.70 -5.37
CA GLU A 311 27.95 25.71 -4.51
C GLU A 311 27.77 24.36 -3.81
N ALA A 312 27.52 24.41 -2.49
CA ALA A 312 27.16 23.23 -1.72
C ALA A 312 25.70 22.86 -1.98
N SER A 313 25.44 21.55 -2.10
CA SER A 313 24.08 21.04 -2.17
C SER A 313 23.40 21.18 -0.80
N ASN A 314 22.18 21.69 -0.78
CA ASN A 314 21.35 21.78 0.41
C ASN A 314 19.93 21.32 0.09
N HIS A 315 19.52 20.24 0.74
CA HIS A 315 18.18 19.65 0.60
C HIS A 315 17.33 19.80 1.85
N GLU A 316 17.83 20.51 2.87
CA GLU A 316 17.02 20.82 4.05
C GLU A 316 15.97 21.86 3.66
N GLU A 317 14.71 21.46 3.76
CA GLU A 317 13.53 22.32 3.69
C GLU A 317 12.94 22.38 5.10
N LEU A 318 12.51 23.55 5.54
CA LEU A 318 11.90 23.77 6.86
C LEU A 318 10.47 23.23 6.93
N LEU A 319 9.78 23.21 5.80
CA LEU A 319 8.41 22.74 5.71
C LEU A 319 8.36 21.24 5.45
N GLU A 320 7.58 20.52 6.26
CA GLU A 320 7.32 19.09 6.07
C GLU A 320 5.84 18.82 5.77
N PRO A 321 5.54 17.91 4.83
CA PRO A 321 4.19 17.41 4.60
C PRO A 321 3.58 16.78 5.84
N ILE A 322 2.32 17.10 6.10
CA ILE A 322 1.62 16.69 7.32
C ILE A 322 0.71 15.47 7.06
N LEU A 323 0.33 15.22 5.79
CA LEU A 323 -0.58 14.14 5.42
C LEU A 323 0.17 13.04 4.67
N ASN A 324 -0.10 11.79 5.05
CA ASN A 324 0.32 10.60 4.30
C ASN A 324 -0.93 9.89 3.77
N CYS A 325 -1.09 9.84 2.46
CA CYS A 325 -2.30 9.37 1.79
C CYS A 325 -2.01 8.14 0.96
N ARG A 326 -2.95 7.18 0.95
CA ARG A 326 -2.92 6.05 0.01
C ARG A 326 -3.50 6.51 -1.31
N ILE A 327 -2.87 6.16 -2.42
CA ILE A 327 -3.45 6.32 -3.75
C ILE A 327 -4.45 5.19 -4.01
N LEU A 328 -5.68 5.57 -4.34
CA LEU A 328 -6.75 4.69 -4.79
C LEU A 328 -6.77 4.69 -6.32
N LEU A 329 -6.80 3.48 -6.87
CA LEU A 329 -6.78 3.24 -8.31
C LEU A 329 -8.10 2.57 -8.70
N PRO A 330 -8.75 2.99 -9.79
CA PRO A 330 -9.85 2.21 -10.37
C PRO A 330 -9.32 0.92 -11.00
N ASP A 331 -10.19 -0.08 -11.16
CA ASP A 331 -9.83 -1.46 -11.54
C ASP A 331 -9.16 -1.58 -12.92
N ASP A 332 -9.25 -0.56 -13.76
CA ASP A 332 -8.73 -0.48 -15.13
C ASP A 332 -7.31 0.10 -15.23
N GLU A 333 -6.78 0.70 -14.15
CA GLU A 333 -5.47 1.35 -14.15
C GLU A 333 -4.34 0.42 -13.69
N ASP A 334 -3.18 0.52 -14.35
CA ASP A 334 -1.99 -0.28 -14.00
C ASP A 334 -1.21 0.37 -12.83
N PRO A 335 -1.15 -0.27 -11.64
CA PRO A 335 -0.50 0.30 -10.47
C PRO A 335 0.99 0.61 -10.70
N TYR A 336 1.68 -0.18 -11.53
CA TYR A 336 3.09 0.04 -11.78
C TYR A 336 3.32 1.31 -12.61
N LYS A 337 2.49 1.56 -13.63
CA LYS A 337 2.58 2.79 -14.42
C LYS A 337 2.19 4.02 -13.63
N VAL A 338 1.15 3.93 -12.80
CA VAL A 338 0.76 5.04 -11.92
C VAL A 338 1.91 5.38 -10.97
N TRP A 339 2.54 4.38 -10.36
CA TRP A 339 3.71 4.60 -9.52
C TRP A 339 4.87 5.27 -10.26
N GLN A 340 5.19 4.84 -11.50
CA GLN A 340 6.21 5.48 -12.32
C GLN A 340 5.88 6.95 -12.63
N ASN A 341 4.63 7.26 -12.96
CA ASN A 341 4.20 8.63 -13.25
C ASN A 341 4.18 9.50 -11.99
N LEU A 342 3.85 8.93 -10.83
CA LEU A 342 3.96 9.63 -9.55
C LEU A 342 5.43 9.92 -9.18
N LEU A 343 6.38 9.03 -9.52
CA LEU A 343 7.81 9.32 -9.36
C LEU A 343 8.27 10.47 -10.27
N ILE A 344 7.70 10.60 -11.46
CA ILE A 344 7.95 11.76 -12.35
C ILE A 344 7.46 13.06 -11.66
N LEU A 345 6.29 13.04 -11.05
CA LEU A 345 5.78 14.20 -10.27
C LEU A 345 6.60 14.45 -9.02
N GLN A 346 7.07 13.41 -8.31
CA GLN A 346 7.96 13.56 -7.15
C GLN A 346 9.28 14.23 -7.53
N GLU A 347 9.79 13.98 -8.73
CA GLU A 347 11.00 14.64 -9.18
C GLU A 347 10.81 16.16 -9.36
N GLU A 348 9.62 16.57 -9.76
CA GLU A 348 9.22 17.98 -9.89
C GLU A 348 8.91 18.58 -8.49
N GLU A 349 8.26 17.80 -7.61
CA GLU A 349 7.88 18.11 -6.23
C GLU A 349 8.46 17.07 -5.24
N PRO A 350 9.71 17.23 -4.75
CA PRO A 350 10.39 16.25 -3.91
C PRO A 350 9.63 15.85 -2.64
N MET A 351 8.89 16.80 -2.06
CA MET A 351 8.08 16.60 -0.86
C MET A 351 6.89 15.65 -1.04
N LEU A 352 6.53 15.30 -2.28
CA LEU A 352 5.48 14.31 -2.54
C LEU A 352 5.80 12.92 -1.98
N SER A 353 7.10 12.58 -1.80
CA SER A 353 7.60 11.36 -1.14
C SER A 353 6.75 10.10 -1.43
N VAL A 354 6.77 9.66 -2.67
CA VAL A 354 6.06 8.49 -3.19
C VAL A 354 6.76 7.22 -2.68
N SER A 355 6.00 6.38 -2.00
CA SER A 355 6.46 5.08 -1.51
C SER A 355 5.48 3.98 -1.92
N ARG A 356 5.97 2.74 -2.00
CA ARG A 356 5.17 1.57 -2.34
C ARG A 356 5.41 0.46 -1.32
N THR A 357 4.36 -0.20 -0.87
CA THR A 357 4.49 -1.34 0.06
C THR A 357 4.73 -2.65 -0.68
N GLU A 358 5.61 -3.50 -0.13
CA GLU A 358 5.94 -4.80 -0.72
C GLU A 358 4.81 -5.84 -0.57
N GLU A 359 4.00 -5.74 0.48
CA GLU A 359 2.98 -6.74 0.80
C GLU A 359 1.78 -6.71 -0.16
N ASN A 360 1.24 -5.51 -0.39
CA ASN A 360 0.00 -5.33 -1.15
C ASN A 360 0.21 -4.55 -2.45
N GLY A 361 1.41 -3.97 -2.64
CA GLY A 361 1.70 -3.10 -3.78
C GLY A 361 1.05 -1.71 -3.69
N ASP A 362 0.48 -1.34 -2.55
CA ASP A 362 -0.19 -0.06 -2.32
C ASP A 362 0.79 1.10 -2.45
N ILE A 363 0.35 2.18 -3.08
CA ILE A 363 1.14 3.40 -3.28
C ILE A 363 0.71 4.45 -2.26
N TYR A 364 1.69 5.08 -1.64
CA TYR A 364 1.51 6.15 -0.66
C TYR A 364 2.23 7.41 -1.12
N VAL A 365 1.63 8.56 -0.86
CA VAL A 365 2.18 9.88 -1.16
C VAL A 365 1.99 10.80 0.03
N ARG A 366 2.95 11.69 0.25
CA ARG A 366 2.87 12.73 1.27
C ARG A 366 2.43 14.04 0.66
N VAL A 367 1.49 14.72 1.30
CA VAL A 367 0.91 15.97 0.80
C VAL A 367 0.73 16.99 1.93
N MET A 368 0.77 18.27 1.57
CA MET A 368 0.60 19.41 2.48
C MET A 368 -0.87 19.64 2.85
N GLY A 369 -1.79 19.36 1.93
CA GLY A 369 -3.22 19.61 2.11
C GLY A 369 -4.08 19.16 0.94
N GLN A 370 -5.39 19.39 1.05
CA GLN A 370 -6.39 18.92 0.09
C GLN A 370 -6.29 19.60 -1.28
N VAL A 371 -5.86 20.86 -1.34
CA VAL A 371 -5.73 21.59 -2.61
C VAL A 371 -4.60 20.97 -3.43
N GLN A 372 -3.50 20.58 -2.77
CA GLN A 372 -2.44 19.82 -3.43
C GLN A 372 -2.93 18.48 -3.97
N MET A 373 -3.73 17.74 -3.19
CA MET A 373 -4.28 16.45 -3.61
C MET A 373 -5.12 16.60 -4.88
N GLU A 374 -5.99 17.60 -4.94
CA GLU A 374 -6.83 17.86 -6.11
C GLU A 374 -5.98 18.19 -7.35
N ILE A 375 -4.95 19.03 -7.18
CA ILE A 375 -4.05 19.39 -8.27
C ILE A 375 -3.27 18.17 -8.75
N ILE A 376 -2.78 17.30 -7.86
CA ILE A 376 -2.12 16.05 -8.26
C ILE A 376 -3.09 15.14 -9.02
N LYS A 377 -4.35 14.98 -8.57
CA LYS A 377 -5.37 14.22 -9.32
C LYS A 377 -5.53 14.76 -10.73
N ARG A 378 -5.62 16.09 -10.87
CA ARG A 378 -5.81 16.72 -12.17
C ARG A 378 -4.57 16.60 -13.05
N LEU A 379 -3.36 16.77 -12.51
CA LEU A 379 -2.11 16.57 -13.24
C LEU A 379 -2.01 15.13 -13.76
N MET A 380 -2.40 14.14 -12.94
CA MET A 380 -2.45 12.74 -13.36
C MET A 380 -3.42 12.51 -14.52
N LEU A 381 -4.61 13.13 -14.45
CA LEU A 381 -5.62 13.04 -15.49
C LEU A 381 -5.21 13.76 -16.79
N ASP A 382 -4.70 14.98 -16.69
CA ASP A 382 -4.43 15.82 -17.87
C ASP A 382 -3.15 15.38 -18.59
N ARG A 383 -2.08 15.11 -17.84
CA ARG A 383 -0.75 14.81 -18.38
C ARG A 383 -0.55 13.34 -18.70
N PHE A 384 -1.00 12.46 -17.81
CA PHE A 384 -0.77 11.02 -17.94
C PHE A 384 -2.02 10.25 -18.38
N LYS A 385 -3.17 10.92 -18.49
CA LYS A 385 -4.46 10.32 -18.83
C LYS A 385 -4.87 9.21 -17.86
N MET A 386 -4.50 9.36 -16.59
CA MET A 386 -4.75 8.39 -15.53
C MET A 386 -5.65 8.98 -14.45
N SER A 387 -6.67 8.23 -14.07
CA SER A 387 -7.56 8.63 -12.98
C SER A 387 -7.08 8.05 -11.65
N ILE A 388 -6.84 8.92 -10.68
CA ILE A 388 -6.47 8.51 -9.32
C ILE A 388 -7.37 9.19 -8.29
N ASP A 389 -7.58 8.53 -7.16
CA ASP A 389 -8.18 9.12 -5.98
C ASP A 389 -7.26 8.96 -4.76
N PHE A 390 -7.54 9.67 -3.67
CA PHE A 390 -6.76 9.63 -2.45
C PHE A 390 -7.62 9.08 -1.33
N GLY A 391 -7.14 8.01 -0.72
CA GLY A 391 -7.71 7.41 0.48
C GLY A 391 -6.95 7.86 1.73
N GLN A 392 -7.52 7.53 2.89
CA GLN A 392 -6.81 7.68 4.16
C GLN A 392 -5.56 6.81 4.17
N GLY A 393 -4.45 7.35 4.70
CA GLY A 393 -3.25 6.57 4.98
C GLY A 393 -3.61 5.40 5.90
N ARG A 394 -3.25 4.18 5.51
CA ARG A 394 -3.38 3.01 6.40
C ARG A 394 -2.35 3.17 7.52
N ILE A 395 -2.83 3.13 8.75
CA ILE A 395 -1.96 3.05 9.92
C ILE A 395 -1.25 1.69 9.88
N ILE A 396 0.08 1.72 9.83
CA ILE A 396 0.90 0.51 9.90
C ILE A 396 1.05 0.17 11.38
N TYR A 397 0.22 -0.76 11.85
CA TYR A 397 0.33 -1.31 13.19
C TYR A 397 1.51 -2.28 13.29
N LYS A 398 1.98 -2.53 14.51
CA LYS A 398 2.94 -3.58 14.85
C LYS A 398 2.43 -4.37 16.04
N GLU A 399 3.02 -5.52 16.33
CA GLU A 399 2.64 -6.33 17.49
C GLU A 399 3.86 -6.62 18.37
N THR A 400 3.66 -6.67 19.68
CA THR A 400 4.66 -7.13 20.65
C THR A 400 4.03 -8.08 21.68
N ILE A 401 4.79 -8.57 22.66
CA ILE A 401 4.30 -9.44 23.74
C ILE A 401 4.51 -8.73 25.08
N ALA A 402 3.65 -9.02 26.06
CA ALA A 402 3.76 -8.49 27.41
C ALA A 402 4.44 -9.45 28.40
N ASN A 403 4.50 -10.75 28.09
CA ASN A 403 5.07 -11.79 28.94
C ASN A 403 6.04 -12.68 28.16
N THR A 404 6.96 -13.29 28.89
CA THR A 404 7.88 -14.29 28.35
C THR A 404 7.16 -15.61 28.09
N VAL A 405 7.42 -16.24 26.94
CA VAL A 405 6.82 -17.51 26.53
C VAL A 405 7.82 -18.39 25.79
N GLU A 406 7.72 -19.71 25.95
CA GLU A 406 8.41 -20.64 25.06
C GLU A 406 7.48 -21.06 23.91
N GLY A 407 7.91 -20.75 22.69
CA GLY A 407 7.31 -21.22 21.44
C GLY A 407 7.98 -22.49 20.94
N VAL A 408 7.15 -23.47 20.54
CA VAL A 408 7.62 -24.79 20.12
C VAL A 408 7.12 -25.12 18.72
N GLY A 409 8.02 -25.62 17.85
CA GLY A 409 7.69 -25.96 16.46
C GLY A 409 8.30 -27.28 16.01
N HIS A 410 7.48 -28.14 15.42
CA HIS A 410 7.89 -29.44 14.89
C HIS A 410 7.46 -29.61 13.43
N PHE A 411 8.36 -30.18 12.63
CA PHE A 411 8.13 -30.47 11.22
C PHE A 411 8.69 -31.83 10.84
N GLU A 412 7.79 -32.82 10.71
CA GLU A 412 8.12 -34.20 10.36
C GLU A 412 7.10 -34.80 9.36
N PRO A 413 7.12 -34.37 8.08
CA PRO A 413 6.51 -35.16 7.02
C PRO A 413 7.37 -36.39 6.68
N LEU A 414 6.91 -37.25 5.75
CA LEU A 414 7.59 -38.49 5.39
C LEU A 414 9.08 -38.24 5.03
N ARG A 415 10.01 -38.79 5.83
CA ARG A 415 11.48 -38.68 5.70
C ARG A 415 12.09 -37.30 5.97
N HIS A 416 11.35 -36.40 6.61
CA HIS A 416 11.82 -35.09 7.08
C HIS A 416 11.74 -35.03 8.61
N TYR A 417 12.59 -34.25 9.28
CA TYR A 417 12.51 -34.07 10.74
C TYR A 417 13.20 -32.78 11.18
N ALA A 418 12.50 -31.93 11.94
CA ALA A 418 13.12 -30.85 12.71
C ALA A 418 12.23 -30.44 13.89
N GLU A 419 12.87 -30.16 15.03
CA GLU A 419 12.23 -29.65 16.25
C GLU A 419 12.99 -28.42 16.75
N VAL A 420 12.26 -27.34 17.06
CA VAL A 420 12.84 -26.05 17.48
C VAL A 420 12.06 -25.48 18.67
N HIS A 421 12.79 -25.03 19.69
CA HIS A 421 12.25 -24.38 20.88
C HIS A 421 12.85 -22.97 21.01
N LEU A 422 11.98 -21.96 21.03
CA LEU A 422 12.36 -20.56 21.08
C LEU A 422 11.78 -19.91 22.34
N MET A 423 12.61 -19.23 23.11
CA MET A 423 12.16 -18.35 24.18
C MET A 423 11.90 -16.96 23.60
N LEU A 424 10.67 -16.48 23.69
CA LEU A 424 10.25 -15.15 23.26
C LEU A 424 10.11 -14.26 24.50
N GLU A 425 10.90 -13.20 24.58
CA GLU A 425 10.95 -12.27 25.71
C GLU A 425 10.63 -10.84 25.24
N PRO A 426 9.81 -10.07 25.98
CA PRO A 426 9.59 -8.66 25.66
C PRO A 426 10.89 -7.86 25.80
N SER A 427 11.11 -6.92 24.89
CA SER A 427 12.25 -6.00 24.92
C SER A 427 11.81 -4.55 25.06
N ALA A 428 12.76 -3.63 25.22
CA ALA A 428 12.45 -2.21 25.35
C ALA A 428 11.74 -1.68 24.07
N PRO A 429 10.79 -0.74 24.19
CA PRO A 429 10.12 -0.16 23.02
C PRO A 429 11.12 0.43 22.00
N GLY A 430 10.94 0.09 20.73
CA GLY A 430 11.82 0.52 19.63
C GLY A 430 13.14 -0.24 19.52
N SER A 431 13.35 -1.29 20.30
CA SER A 431 14.55 -2.14 20.19
C SER A 431 14.54 -3.08 18.97
N GLY A 432 13.38 -3.31 18.36
CA GLY A 432 13.25 -4.23 17.23
C GLY A 432 13.32 -5.69 17.66
N LEU A 433 13.60 -6.59 16.71
CA LEU A 433 13.81 -8.00 17.00
C LEU A 433 15.30 -8.28 17.22
N SER A 434 15.60 -9.05 18.27
CA SER A 434 16.95 -9.56 18.51
C SER A 434 16.92 -11.08 18.59
N PHE A 435 17.92 -11.73 18.00
CA PHE A 435 18.00 -13.18 17.92
C PHE A 435 19.27 -13.69 18.60
N GLU A 436 19.14 -14.68 19.47
CA GLU A 436 20.26 -15.31 20.17
C GLU A 436 20.13 -16.83 20.16
N ALA A 437 21.25 -17.55 20.28
CA ALA A 437 21.25 -18.98 20.53
C ALA A 437 21.92 -19.27 21.87
N ASN A 438 21.14 -19.81 22.80
CA ASN A 438 21.60 -20.32 24.09
C ASN A 438 21.24 -21.81 24.20
N CYS A 439 21.70 -22.59 23.21
CA CYS A 439 21.48 -24.03 23.13
C CYS A 439 22.83 -24.76 23.24
N PRO A 440 22.97 -25.73 24.16
CA PRO A 440 24.17 -26.57 24.26
C PRO A 440 24.47 -27.31 22.95
N THR A 441 25.75 -27.36 22.53
CA THR A 441 26.16 -27.95 21.25
C THR A 441 26.00 -29.46 21.17
N ASP A 442 25.87 -30.11 22.32
CA ASP A 442 25.56 -31.52 22.51
C ASP A 442 24.09 -31.85 22.20
N ILE A 443 23.18 -30.90 22.38
CA ILE A 443 21.75 -31.03 22.05
C ILE A 443 21.53 -30.76 20.56
N LEU A 444 22.03 -29.62 20.07
CA LEU A 444 21.89 -29.23 18.68
C LEU A 444 23.22 -28.70 18.14
N ALA A 445 23.71 -29.29 17.05
CA ALA A 445 24.98 -28.89 16.45
C ALA A 445 24.97 -27.42 15.98
N ARG A 446 26.12 -26.75 16.09
CA ARG A 446 26.26 -25.30 15.86
C ARG A 446 25.86 -24.84 14.45
N ASN A 447 25.99 -25.71 13.45
CA ASN A 447 25.53 -25.44 12.08
C ASN A 447 23.99 -25.29 12.04
N TRP A 448 23.25 -26.15 12.73
CA TRP A 448 21.79 -26.08 12.81
C TRP A 448 21.31 -24.88 13.62
N GLN A 449 22.00 -24.56 14.72
CA GLN A 449 21.70 -23.33 15.49
C GLN A 449 21.83 -22.07 14.61
N ARG A 450 22.91 -21.96 13.84
CA ARG A 450 23.10 -20.85 12.89
C ARG A 450 22.03 -20.81 11.80
N LEU A 451 21.59 -21.98 11.34
CA LEU A 451 20.54 -22.07 10.33
C LEU A 451 19.19 -21.56 10.87
N VAL A 452 18.84 -21.93 12.09
CA VAL A 452 17.63 -21.42 12.78
C VAL A 452 17.67 -19.89 12.89
N LEU A 453 18.80 -19.33 13.34
CA LEU A 453 18.97 -17.86 13.42
C LEU A 453 18.84 -17.20 12.04
N THR A 454 19.42 -17.81 11.00
CA THR A 454 19.31 -17.31 9.62
C THR A 454 17.85 -17.25 9.17
N HIS A 455 17.05 -18.28 9.50
CA HIS A 455 15.62 -18.30 9.18
C HIS A 455 14.80 -17.32 10.02
N LEU A 456 15.22 -17.01 11.24
CA LEU A 456 14.60 -15.94 12.02
C LEU A 456 14.84 -14.56 11.37
N GLU A 457 16.02 -14.33 10.79
CA GLU A 457 16.39 -13.06 10.16
C GLU A 457 15.87 -12.88 8.73
N GLU A 458 15.68 -13.96 7.97
CA GLU A 458 15.35 -13.87 6.53
C GLU A 458 13.92 -13.37 6.24
N LYS A 459 13.03 -13.36 7.24
CA LYS A 459 11.61 -13.04 7.08
C LYS A 459 11.09 -12.17 8.21
N LYS A 460 10.26 -11.19 7.85
CA LYS A 460 9.43 -10.44 8.79
C LYS A 460 8.32 -11.32 9.34
N HIS A 461 8.35 -11.60 10.63
CA HIS A 461 7.36 -12.44 11.30
C HIS A 461 6.08 -11.64 11.56
N LYS A 462 4.93 -12.29 11.37
CA LYS A 462 3.62 -11.71 11.59
C LYS A 462 3.09 -12.05 12.98
N GLY A 463 2.36 -11.12 13.57
CA GLY A 463 1.65 -11.23 14.83
C GLY A 463 0.29 -11.92 14.67
N VAL A 464 -0.31 -12.31 15.78
CA VAL A 464 -1.52 -13.14 15.83
C VAL A 464 -2.81 -12.32 15.94
N LEU A 465 -2.72 -11.03 16.28
CA LEU A 465 -3.90 -10.19 16.49
C LEU A 465 -4.47 -9.63 15.18
N THR A 466 -3.61 -9.02 14.37
CA THR A 466 -3.99 -8.32 13.12
C THR A 466 -3.18 -8.77 11.91
N GLY A 467 -2.24 -9.71 12.12
CA GLY A 467 -1.26 -10.10 11.11
C GLY A 467 -0.18 -9.05 10.88
N SER A 468 -0.05 -8.07 11.78
CA SER A 468 0.95 -6.99 11.69
C SER A 468 2.35 -7.50 12.05
N GLU A 469 3.40 -6.84 11.58
CA GLU A 469 4.80 -7.23 11.85
C GLU A 469 5.10 -7.18 13.36
N ILE A 470 5.75 -8.23 13.89
CA ILE A 470 6.17 -8.24 15.30
C ILE A 470 7.45 -7.41 15.53
N THR A 471 7.57 -6.78 16.68
CA THR A 471 8.72 -5.97 17.08
C THR A 471 8.97 -6.03 18.59
N ASP A 472 10.11 -5.50 19.01
CA ASP A 472 10.47 -5.28 20.42
C ASP A 472 10.46 -6.58 21.22
N MET A 473 11.09 -7.62 20.66
CA MET A 473 11.23 -8.94 21.27
C MET A 473 12.65 -9.47 21.14
N LYS A 474 13.06 -10.24 22.12
CA LYS A 474 14.24 -11.10 22.06
C LYS A 474 13.78 -12.54 21.85
N ILE A 475 14.22 -13.17 20.77
CA ILE A 475 13.90 -14.56 20.46
C ILE A 475 15.18 -15.39 20.59
N THR A 476 15.23 -16.23 21.63
CA THR A 476 16.39 -17.04 21.97
C THR A 476 16.15 -18.51 21.66
N LEU A 477 16.99 -19.13 20.82
CA LEU A 477 16.99 -20.58 20.63
C LEU A 477 17.53 -21.25 21.89
N ILE A 478 16.66 -21.96 22.61
CA ILE A 478 17.01 -22.64 23.86
C ILE A 478 17.24 -24.14 23.67
N SER A 479 16.54 -24.75 22.72
CA SER A 479 16.63 -26.19 22.46
C SER A 479 16.14 -26.56 21.07
N GLY A 480 16.42 -27.79 20.64
CA GLY A 480 15.95 -28.32 19.37
C GLY A 480 16.52 -29.71 19.09
N LYS A 481 16.01 -30.37 18.05
CA LYS A 481 16.41 -31.73 17.71
C LYS A 481 16.51 -31.91 16.20
N ALA A 482 17.54 -32.63 15.77
CA ALA A 482 17.76 -33.02 14.38
C ALA A 482 17.91 -34.56 14.30
N HIS A 483 17.49 -35.12 13.18
CA HIS A 483 17.68 -36.52 12.81
C HIS A 483 18.83 -36.66 11.79
N LEU A 484 19.74 -37.60 12.03
CA LEU A 484 20.98 -37.78 11.25
C LEU A 484 20.77 -38.02 9.74
N LYS A 485 19.63 -38.60 9.35
CA LYS A 485 19.34 -38.98 7.95
C LYS A 485 18.16 -38.25 7.32
N HIS A 486 17.34 -37.61 8.13
CA HIS A 486 16.03 -37.10 7.72
C HIS A 486 15.90 -35.60 7.93
N THR A 487 16.89 -34.94 8.54
CA THR A 487 16.86 -33.48 8.66
C THR A 487 17.56 -32.84 7.47
N GLU A 488 16.81 -32.02 6.74
CA GLU A 488 17.32 -31.14 5.70
C GLU A 488 17.26 -29.67 6.13
N GLY A 489 17.97 -28.80 5.41
CA GLY A 489 17.97 -27.37 5.74
C GLY A 489 16.59 -26.72 5.67
N GLY A 490 15.71 -27.20 4.78
CA GLY A 490 14.33 -26.71 4.67
C GLY A 490 13.43 -27.06 5.85
N ASP A 491 13.76 -28.11 6.62
CA ASP A 491 12.93 -28.59 7.73
C ASP A 491 13.03 -27.64 8.93
N PHE A 492 14.25 -27.20 9.26
CA PHE A 492 14.47 -26.21 10.30
C PHE A 492 13.77 -24.89 9.98
N ARG A 493 13.74 -24.46 8.72
CA ARG A 493 12.96 -23.29 8.30
C ARG A 493 11.49 -23.41 8.69
N LYS A 494 10.88 -24.57 8.40
CA LYS A 494 9.46 -24.84 8.68
C LYS A 494 9.18 -24.94 10.18
N ALA A 495 10.07 -25.58 10.94
CA ALA A 495 9.96 -25.71 12.39
C ALA A 495 10.15 -24.37 13.11
N THR A 496 11.13 -23.55 12.70
CA THR A 496 11.39 -22.23 13.27
C THR A 496 10.19 -21.29 13.14
N TYR A 497 9.56 -21.21 11.97
CA TYR A 497 8.40 -20.34 11.77
C TYR A 497 7.19 -20.77 12.62
N ARG A 498 6.99 -22.08 12.76
CA ARG A 498 5.95 -22.64 13.62
C ARG A 498 6.22 -22.36 15.08
N ALA A 499 7.48 -22.47 15.52
CA ALA A 499 7.86 -22.15 16.90
C ALA A 499 7.57 -20.68 17.25
N VAL A 500 7.90 -19.74 16.36
CA VAL A 500 7.55 -18.32 16.56
C VAL A 500 6.03 -18.15 16.63
N ARG A 501 5.28 -18.69 15.66
CA ARG A 501 3.82 -18.55 15.61
C ARG A 501 3.12 -19.17 16.81
N GLN A 502 3.49 -20.38 17.19
CA GLN A 502 2.93 -21.10 18.33
C GLN A 502 3.23 -20.36 19.64
N GLY A 503 4.44 -19.81 19.80
CA GLY A 503 4.79 -18.95 20.94
C GLY A 503 3.90 -17.71 21.01
N LEU A 504 3.68 -17.02 19.89
CA LEU A 504 2.80 -15.85 19.83
C LEU A 504 1.34 -16.18 20.19
N MET A 505 0.83 -17.36 19.80
CA MET A 505 -0.52 -17.83 20.19
C MET A 505 -0.65 -18.07 21.70
N MET A 506 0.46 -18.39 22.38
CA MET A 506 0.51 -18.57 23.83
C MET A 506 0.84 -17.29 24.60
N ALA A 507 1.32 -16.24 23.93
CA ALA A 507 1.69 -14.99 24.56
C ALA A 507 0.49 -14.04 24.73
N ASN A 508 0.60 -13.14 25.71
CA ASN A 508 -0.23 -11.95 25.79
C ASN A 508 0.29 -10.95 24.76
N SER A 509 -0.20 -11.08 23.52
CA SER A 509 0.13 -10.19 22.41
C SER A 509 -0.49 -8.80 22.61
N VAL A 510 0.26 -7.75 22.25
CA VAL A 510 -0.12 -6.34 22.38
C VAL A 510 -0.03 -5.68 21.01
N LEU A 511 -1.12 -5.05 20.58
CA LEU A 511 -1.13 -4.23 19.35
C LEU A 511 -0.48 -2.88 19.63
N LEU A 512 0.46 -2.49 18.77
CA LEU A 512 1.15 -1.22 18.79
C LEU A 512 0.73 -0.36 17.61
N GLU A 513 0.57 0.94 17.84
CA GLU A 513 0.31 1.93 16.81
C GLU A 513 1.43 2.99 16.76
N PRO A 514 1.65 3.61 15.59
CA PRO A 514 2.61 4.69 15.47
C PRO A 514 2.09 5.94 16.18
N VAL A 515 2.98 6.57 16.95
CA VAL A 515 2.70 7.78 17.73
C VAL A 515 3.60 8.91 17.24
N TYR A 516 3.00 10.05 16.96
CA TYR A 516 3.72 11.28 16.65
C TYR A 516 3.99 12.07 17.92
N ARG A 517 5.18 12.66 18.02
CA ARG A 517 5.42 13.80 18.90
C ARG A 517 4.96 15.03 18.14
N TYR A 518 4.05 15.80 18.73
CA TYR A 518 3.55 17.02 18.10
C TYR A 518 4.01 18.26 18.85
N GLU A 519 4.09 19.35 18.10
CA GLU A 519 4.18 20.71 18.62
C GLU A 519 3.08 21.54 17.95
N LEU A 520 2.12 21.98 18.77
CA LEU A 520 0.97 22.76 18.36
C LEU A 520 1.15 24.19 18.87
N ILE A 521 1.31 25.13 17.96
CA ILE A 521 1.43 26.55 18.25
C ILE A 521 0.06 27.17 18.00
N VAL A 522 -0.55 27.78 19.02
CA VAL A 522 -1.84 28.47 18.91
C VAL A 522 -1.82 29.81 19.62
N PRO A 523 -2.69 30.76 19.22
CA PRO A 523 -2.90 31.98 20.00
C PRO A 523 -3.35 31.65 21.42
N SER A 524 -2.95 32.48 22.39
CA SER A 524 -3.21 32.25 23.82
C SER A 524 -4.70 32.17 24.17
N GLU A 525 -5.57 32.78 23.36
CA GLU A 525 -7.03 32.74 23.48
C GLU A 525 -7.66 31.41 23.06
N ASN A 526 -7.00 30.64 22.17
CA ASN A 526 -7.53 29.37 21.65
C ASN A 526 -7.03 28.13 22.39
N VAL A 527 -6.19 28.30 23.42
CA VAL A 527 -5.56 27.20 24.16
C VAL A 527 -6.59 26.25 24.77
N GLY A 528 -7.67 26.78 25.36
CA GLY A 528 -8.69 25.94 25.98
C GLY A 528 -9.38 24.99 24.98
N ARG A 529 -9.64 25.47 23.76
CA ARG A 529 -10.20 24.65 22.68
C ARG A 529 -9.18 23.62 22.19
N ALA A 530 -7.95 24.06 21.93
CA ALA A 530 -6.87 23.17 21.50
C ALA A 530 -6.65 22.00 22.47
N MET A 531 -6.60 22.29 23.78
CA MET A 531 -6.49 21.26 24.83
C MET A 531 -7.66 20.28 24.84
N THR A 532 -8.89 20.79 24.63
CA THR A 532 -10.09 19.94 24.58
C THR A 532 -10.05 19.00 23.38
N ASP A 533 -9.71 19.51 22.19
CA ASP A 533 -9.64 18.72 20.96
C ASP A 533 -8.52 17.67 21.04
N LEU A 534 -7.34 18.04 21.56
CA LEU A 534 -6.23 17.12 21.79
C LEU A 534 -6.62 15.98 22.75
N SER A 535 -7.32 16.31 23.84
CA SER A 535 -7.82 15.32 24.80
C SER A 535 -8.83 14.36 24.15
N GLN A 536 -9.77 14.87 23.35
CA GLN A 536 -10.73 14.04 22.61
C GLN A 536 -10.08 13.12 21.57
N ARG A 537 -8.91 13.52 21.04
CA ARG A 537 -8.11 12.76 20.08
C ARG A 537 -7.07 11.83 20.74
N ASN A 538 -7.22 11.53 22.03
CA ASN A 538 -6.31 10.67 22.80
C ASN A 538 -4.86 11.15 22.79
N ALA A 539 -4.62 12.46 22.65
CA ALA A 539 -3.29 13.02 22.72
C ALA A 539 -2.87 13.27 24.18
N THR A 540 -1.61 13.02 24.49
CA THR A 540 -1.00 13.43 25.75
C THR A 540 -0.50 14.86 25.61
N VAL A 541 -0.91 15.76 26.49
CA VAL A 541 -0.48 17.17 26.44
C VAL A 541 0.40 17.51 27.64
N ASN A 542 1.58 18.07 27.37
CA ASN A 542 2.46 18.61 28.40
C ASN A 542 1.94 19.99 28.88
N SER A 543 2.57 20.53 29.92
CA SER A 543 2.26 21.88 30.38
C SER A 543 2.45 22.92 29.25
N PRO A 544 1.48 23.83 29.02
CA PRO A 544 1.60 24.86 27.99
C PRO A 544 2.78 25.79 28.25
N GLU A 545 3.56 26.07 27.20
CA GLU A 545 4.66 27.04 27.23
C GLU A 545 4.25 28.29 26.46
N ILE A 546 4.56 29.49 26.96
CA ILE A 546 4.22 30.74 26.28
C ILE A 546 5.49 31.30 25.66
N GLU A 547 5.50 31.42 24.33
CA GLU A 547 6.59 32.00 23.55
C GLU A 547 6.04 33.08 22.62
N ASN A 548 6.56 34.31 22.71
CA ASN A 548 6.22 35.43 21.82
C ASN A 548 4.70 35.72 21.67
N GLY A 549 3.94 35.58 22.76
CA GLY A 549 2.48 35.80 22.78
C GLY A 549 1.64 34.65 22.23
N LYS A 550 2.28 33.60 21.71
CA LYS A 550 1.65 32.34 21.32
C LYS A 550 1.89 31.28 22.40
N THR A 551 0.97 30.34 22.49
CA THR A 551 1.10 29.19 23.37
C THR A 551 1.52 27.98 22.55
N VAL A 552 2.57 27.32 23.00
CA VAL A 552 3.12 26.09 22.43
C VAL A 552 2.66 24.93 23.31
N LEU A 553 1.93 24.00 22.69
CA LEU A 553 1.47 22.76 23.29
C LEU A 553 2.27 21.62 22.70
N ARG A 554 3.04 20.92 23.54
CA ARG A 554 3.84 19.77 23.15
C ARG A 554 3.25 18.50 23.70
N GLY A 555 3.40 17.41 22.97
CA GLY A 555 2.79 16.16 23.40
C GLY A 555 3.02 15.00 22.45
N THR A 556 2.20 13.97 22.63
CA THR A 556 2.16 12.83 21.71
C THR A 556 0.74 12.53 21.30
N ILE A 557 0.54 12.13 20.05
CA ILE A 557 -0.76 11.85 19.47
C ILE A 557 -0.68 10.57 18.63
N PRO A 558 -1.63 9.62 18.78
CA PRO A 558 -1.73 8.48 17.88
C PRO A 558 -1.94 8.93 16.43
N ALA A 559 -1.22 8.32 15.49
CA ALA A 559 -1.35 8.66 14.07
C ALA A 559 -2.79 8.50 13.55
N ALA A 560 -3.52 7.49 14.06
CA ALA A 560 -4.92 7.24 13.73
C ALA A 560 -5.86 8.40 14.13
N CYS A 561 -5.51 9.15 15.17
CA CYS A 561 -6.33 10.23 15.72
C CYS A 561 -5.99 11.61 15.14
N LEU A 562 -4.91 11.73 14.36
CA LEU A 562 -4.50 13.00 13.76
C LEU A 562 -5.51 13.45 12.70
N GLY A 563 -5.90 12.58 11.78
CA GLY A 563 -6.85 12.88 10.71
C GLY A 563 -6.56 14.24 10.03
N ASN A 564 -7.58 15.09 9.96
CA ASN A 564 -7.48 16.46 9.41
C ASN A 564 -7.28 17.52 10.50
N TYR A 565 -6.72 17.18 11.67
CA TYR A 565 -6.65 18.12 12.79
C TYR A 565 -5.87 19.41 12.47
N ALA A 566 -4.88 19.35 11.57
CA ALA A 566 -4.19 20.54 11.09
C ALA A 566 -5.13 21.54 10.36
N GLU A 567 -6.21 21.08 9.75
CA GLU A 567 -7.24 21.93 9.14
C GLU A 567 -8.17 22.50 10.21
N ASP A 568 -8.60 21.68 11.17
CA ASP A 568 -9.44 22.12 12.29
C ASP A 568 -8.74 23.25 13.08
N VAL A 569 -7.45 23.04 13.41
CA VAL A 569 -6.59 24.03 14.07
C VAL A 569 -6.57 25.33 13.29
N ARG A 570 -6.28 25.27 11.99
CA ARG A 570 -6.26 26.46 11.14
C ARG A 570 -7.63 27.15 11.11
N SER A 571 -8.73 26.40 11.06
CA SER A 571 -10.08 26.96 11.02
C SER A 571 -10.43 27.76 12.29
N TYR A 572 -10.17 27.23 13.49
CA TYR A 572 -10.57 27.91 14.72
C TYR A 572 -9.58 28.95 15.24
N THR A 573 -8.36 28.95 14.70
CA THR A 573 -7.32 29.96 15.03
C THR A 573 -7.23 31.07 14.00
N SER A 574 -8.20 31.18 13.08
CA SER A 574 -8.16 32.13 11.96
C SER A 574 -6.86 32.03 11.15
N GLY A 575 -6.36 30.79 11.02
CA GLY A 575 -5.12 30.41 10.36
C GLY A 575 -3.89 30.47 11.26
N GLU A 576 -3.87 31.22 12.36
CA GLU A 576 -2.64 31.51 13.16
C GLU A 576 -2.00 30.30 13.84
N GLY A 577 -2.78 29.23 13.99
CA GLY A 577 -2.38 27.98 14.59
C GLY A 577 -1.69 27.06 13.59
N SER A 578 -0.63 26.39 14.06
CA SER A 578 0.09 25.39 13.28
C SER A 578 0.41 24.19 14.15
N ILE A 579 0.34 22.99 13.56
CA ILE A 579 0.74 21.75 14.21
C ILE A 579 1.84 21.11 13.38
N SER A 580 2.97 20.82 14.02
CA SER A 580 4.05 20.00 13.46
C SER A 580 4.05 18.65 14.16
N CYS A 581 4.40 17.59 13.43
CA CYS A 581 4.38 16.21 13.94
C CYS A 581 5.61 15.46 13.44
N VAL A 582 6.36 14.85 14.37
CA VAL A 582 7.52 14.00 14.05
C VAL A 582 7.28 12.61 14.62
N LEU A 583 7.58 11.55 13.87
CA LEU A 583 7.39 10.17 14.35
C LEU A 583 8.24 9.94 15.59
N LYS A 584 7.61 9.64 16.73
CA LYS A 584 8.30 9.29 17.98
C LYS A 584 8.68 7.80 17.99
N GLY A 585 7.82 6.96 17.44
CA GLY A 585 7.95 5.51 17.44
C GLY A 585 6.58 4.83 17.57
N TYR A 586 6.57 3.64 18.16
CA TYR A 586 5.37 2.84 18.39
C TYR A 586 5.02 2.79 19.88
N ALA A 587 3.73 2.79 20.19
CA ALA A 587 3.20 2.65 21.55
C ALA A 587 1.96 1.74 21.55
N PRO A 588 1.52 1.22 22.72
CA PRO A 588 0.29 0.44 22.81
C PRO A 588 -0.89 1.17 22.19
N CYS A 589 -1.64 0.46 21.35
CA CYS A 589 -2.76 1.02 20.59
C CYS A 589 -3.89 1.46 21.53
N HIS A 590 -4.33 2.71 21.39
CA HIS A 590 -5.36 3.32 22.22
C HIS A 590 -6.73 2.63 22.10
N ASN A 591 -7.06 2.07 20.93
CA ASN A 591 -8.32 1.37 20.65
C ASN A 591 -8.10 -0.05 20.09
N ALA A 592 -7.19 -0.81 20.71
CA ALA A 592 -6.77 -2.13 20.22
C ALA A 592 -7.94 -3.08 19.88
N GLU A 593 -8.94 -3.21 20.75
CA GLU A 593 -10.09 -4.12 20.55
C GLU A 593 -10.86 -3.82 19.25
N GLU A 594 -11.08 -2.53 18.95
CA GLU A 594 -11.79 -2.10 17.74
C GLU A 594 -10.98 -2.41 16.48
N VAL A 595 -9.67 -2.13 16.51
CA VAL A 595 -8.76 -2.38 15.39
C VAL A 595 -8.64 -3.89 15.11
N ILE A 596 -8.54 -4.71 16.16
CA ILE A 596 -8.48 -6.16 16.05
C ILE A 596 -9.78 -6.70 15.43
N ALA A 597 -10.94 -6.30 15.95
CA ALA A 597 -12.23 -6.71 15.41
C ALA A 597 -12.42 -6.30 13.95
N LYS A 598 -11.97 -5.09 13.57
CA LYS A 598 -12.05 -4.59 12.19
C LYS A 598 -11.08 -5.31 11.25
N SER A 599 -9.94 -5.78 11.74
CA SER A 599 -8.95 -6.50 10.93
C SER A 599 -9.48 -7.84 10.41
N ASN A 600 -10.39 -8.48 11.16
CA ASN A 600 -10.95 -9.80 10.87
C ASN A 600 -9.88 -10.84 10.49
N TYR A 601 -8.70 -10.72 11.10
CA TYR A 601 -7.57 -11.61 10.87
C TYR A 601 -7.69 -12.84 11.77
N ASP A 602 -7.65 -14.02 11.16
CA ASP A 602 -7.65 -15.30 11.88
C ASP A 602 -6.28 -15.98 11.72
N PRO A 603 -5.48 -16.08 12.79
CA PRO A 603 -4.16 -16.72 12.73
C PRO A 603 -4.21 -18.22 12.44
N GLU A 604 -5.32 -18.92 12.71
CA GLU A 604 -5.44 -20.36 12.46
C GLU A 604 -5.71 -20.67 10.98
N LEU A 605 -6.30 -19.71 10.24
CA LEU A 605 -6.55 -19.82 8.80
C LEU A 605 -5.38 -19.33 7.92
N ASP A 606 -4.32 -18.77 8.51
CA ASP A 606 -3.13 -18.30 7.79
C ASP A 606 -2.21 -19.47 7.38
N THR A 607 -2.52 -20.08 6.23
CA THR A 607 -1.73 -21.19 5.65
C THR A 607 -0.29 -20.82 5.29
N HIS A 608 0.01 -19.52 5.11
CA HIS A 608 1.37 -19.06 4.84
C HIS A 608 2.22 -18.95 6.12
N ASN A 609 1.59 -18.82 7.29
CA ASN A 609 2.25 -18.76 8.59
C ASN A 609 1.51 -19.65 9.62
N PRO A 610 1.52 -20.97 9.43
CA PRO A 610 0.73 -21.89 10.25
C PRO A 610 1.18 -21.87 11.71
N CYS A 611 0.21 -21.90 12.61
CA CYS A 611 0.42 -22.05 14.06
C CYS A 611 0.55 -23.52 14.51
N SER A 612 0.14 -24.46 13.66
CA SER A 612 0.19 -25.90 13.91
C SER A 612 1.57 -26.51 13.62
N SER A 613 1.84 -27.68 14.20
CA SER A 613 3.04 -28.46 13.92
C SER A 613 2.71 -29.78 13.21
N VAL A 614 3.65 -30.28 12.41
CA VAL A 614 3.46 -31.50 11.61
C VAL A 614 4.26 -32.63 12.23
N PHE A 615 3.60 -33.74 12.54
CA PHE A 615 4.19 -34.96 13.11
C PHE A 615 3.96 -36.15 12.20
N CYS A 616 4.79 -37.18 12.27
CA CYS A 616 4.55 -38.42 11.52
C CYS A 616 3.83 -39.47 12.37
N SER A 617 2.66 -39.95 11.92
CA SER A 617 1.98 -41.12 12.48
C SER A 617 1.77 -42.16 11.39
N HIS A 618 2.34 -43.36 11.55
CA HIS A 618 2.25 -44.47 10.58
C HIS A 618 2.66 -44.11 9.14
N GLY A 619 3.64 -43.22 8.96
CA GLY A 619 4.10 -42.79 7.63
C GLY A 619 3.23 -41.71 6.98
N VAL A 620 2.19 -41.20 7.67
CA VAL A 620 1.35 -40.09 7.24
C VAL A 620 1.62 -38.86 8.10
N GLY A 621 1.81 -37.70 7.46
CA GLY A 621 1.94 -36.43 8.17
C GLY A 621 0.61 -36.04 8.82
N THR A 622 0.59 -35.90 10.14
CA THR A 622 -0.56 -35.44 10.93
C THR A 622 -0.29 -34.02 11.42
N VAL A 623 -1.26 -33.12 11.24
CA VAL A 623 -1.20 -31.76 11.75
C VAL A 623 -1.74 -31.73 13.18
N ILE A 624 -0.94 -31.20 14.12
CA ILE A 624 -1.32 -31.03 15.52
C ILE A 624 -1.59 -29.54 15.78
N PRO A 625 -2.79 -29.17 16.29
CA PRO A 625 -3.13 -27.79 16.63
C PRO A 625 -2.20 -27.18 17.68
N TRP A 626 -2.01 -25.85 17.62
CA TRP A 626 -1.01 -25.09 18.38
C TRP A 626 -1.09 -25.28 19.91
N ASN A 627 -2.29 -25.49 20.44
CA ASN A 627 -2.59 -25.68 21.86
C ASN A 627 -2.20 -27.08 22.38
N ASP A 628 -2.05 -28.06 21.48
CA ASP A 628 -1.69 -29.44 21.83
C ASP A 628 -0.26 -29.81 21.44
N VAL A 629 0.41 -29.04 20.56
CA VAL A 629 1.77 -29.34 20.05
C VAL A 629 2.75 -29.73 21.14
N ARG A 630 2.76 -28.98 22.25
CA ARG A 630 3.71 -29.18 23.35
C ARG A 630 3.65 -30.58 23.95
N LYS A 631 2.48 -31.23 23.98
CA LYS A 631 2.31 -32.59 24.53
C LYS A 631 3.02 -33.66 23.70
N TYR A 632 3.34 -33.35 22.45
CA TYR A 632 3.94 -34.27 21.48
C TYR A 632 5.41 -33.97 21.19
N MET A 633 5.98 -32.90 21.75
CA MET A 633 7.38 -32.54 21.53
C MET A 633 8.31 -33.59 22.15
N HIS A 634 9.43 -33.88 21.47
CA HIS A 634 10.37 -34.87 21.94
C HIS A 634 11.39 -34.30 22.94
N VAL A 635 11.50 -32.98 23.03
CA VAL A 635 12.41 -32.29 23.93
C VAL A 635 11.61 -31.51 24.99
N ASP A 636 11.88 -31.79 26.27
CA ASP A 636 11.36 -31.00 27.38
C ASP A 636 12.43 -30.04 27.90
N THR A 637 12.15 -28.74 27.86
CA THR A 637 13.03 -27.68 28.37
C THR A 637 12.77 -27.36 29.85
N GLY A 638 11.75 -27.97 30.45
CA GLY A 638 11.33 -27.71 31.83
C GLY A 638 10.56 -26.39 32.02
N TRP A 639 10.39 -25.58 30.97
CA TRP A 639 9.59 -24.36 31.05
C TRP A 639 8.09 -24.70 31.03
N ARG A 640 7.29 -24.00 31.84
CA ARG A 640 5.84 -24.17 31.93
C ARG A 640 5.15 -22.80 31.98
N PRO A 641 3.98 -22.61 31.34
CA PRO A 641 3.14 -21.44 31.55
C PRO A 641 2.72 -21.30 33.02
N GLU A 642 2.49 -20.09 33.51
CA GLU A 642 1.92 -19.88 34.84
C GLU A 642 0.56 -20.57 34.96
N GLY A 643 0.45 -21.56 35.87
CA GLY A 643 -0.78 -22.33 36.12
C GLY A 643 -0.86 -23.70 35.43
N ASP A 644 0.13 -24.08 34.62
CA ASP A 644 0.18 -25.38 33.93
C ASP A 644 0.98 -26.42 34.71
N ASN A 645 0.28 -27.42 35.27
CA ASN A 645 0.84 -28.54 36.03
C ASN A 645 0.93 -29.85 35.21
N THR A 646 0.96 -29.75 33.87
CA THR A 646 1.07 -30.93 33.01
C THR A 646 2.34 -31.74 33.30
N PRO A 647 2.22 -33.06 33.59
CA PRO A 647 3.34 -33.88 34.02
C PRO A 647 4.35 -34.11 32.89
N ILE A 648 5.62 -34.21 33.29
CA ILE A 648 6.78 -34.52 32.44
C ILE A 648 6.60 -35.93 31.86
N PRO A 649 6.77 -36.16 30.55
CA PRO A 649 7.09 -37.49 30.05
C PRO A 649 8.48 -37.84 30.57
N SER A 650 8.57 -38.69 31.60
CA SER A 650 9.85 -39.20 32.07
C SER A 650 10.53 -40.02 30.97
N ASP A 651 11.87 -40.05 31.00
CA ASP A 651 12.80 -40.68 30.04
C ASP A 651 12.66 -42.22 29.85
N ILE A 652 11.45 -42.79 29.89
CA ILE A 652 11.19 -44.20 29.61
C ILE A 652 9.91 -44.32 28.77
N ALA A 653 10.01 -44.04 27.46
CA ALA A 653 9.07 -44.55 26.46
C ALA A 653 9.70 -44.53 25.05
N MET A 654 10.79 -45.29 24.86
CA MET A 654 11.06 -45.91 23.56
C MET A 654 10.10 -47.08 23.36
N GLU A 655 8.81 -46.78 23.36
CA GLU A 655 7.76 -47.68 22.89
C GLU A 655 6.62 -46.76 22.47
N TYR A 656 6.27 -46.81 21.18
CA TYR A 656 5.09 -46.15 20.65
C TYR A 656 3.91 -46.58 21.51
N ASP A 657 3.44 -45.71 22.41
CA ASP A 657 2.29 -46.00 23.23
C ASP A 657 1.03 -45.80 22.37
N LEU A 658 0.78 -46.81 21.53
CA LEU A 658 -0.41 -46.96 20.72
C LEU A 658 -1.68 -46.83 21.57
N GLU A 659 -1.63 -47.13 22.87
CA GLU A 659 -2.76 -47.01 23.79
C GLU A 659 -3.13 -45.56 24.07
N ASN A 660 -2.20 -44.61 24.13
CA ASN A 660 -2.54 -43.20 24.38
C ASN A 660 -3.09 -42.50 23.12
N ILE A 661 -2.65 -42.89 21.93
CA ILE A 661 -3.20 -42.40 20.65
C ILE A 661 -4.55 -43.06 20.32
N THR A 662 -4.69 -44.36 20.61
CA THR A 662 -6.00 -45.04 20.51
C THR A 662 -6.95 -44.62 21.62
N ALA A 663 -6.47 -44.29 22.83
CA ALA A 663 -7.29 -43.70 23.89
C ALA A 663 -7.71 -42.27 23.55
N PHE A 664 -6.92 -41.49 22.80
CA PHE A 664 -7.37 -40.20 22.28
C PHE A 664 -8.45 -40.37 21.19
N LYS A 665 -8.28 -41.33 20.26
CA LYS A 665 -9.33 -41.72 19.28
C LYS A 665 -10.57 -42.34 19.94
N ALA A 666 -10.41 -43.05 21.05
CA ALA A 666 -11.50 -43.69 21.79
C ALA A 666 -12.23 -42.68 22.70
N ARG A 667 -11.52 -41.76 23.36
CA ARG A 667 -12.08 -40.67 24.19
C ARG A 667 -12.75 -39.59 23.36
N THR A 668 -12.32 -39.37 22.12
CA THR A 668 -13.06 -38.53 21.15
C THR A 668 -14.29 -39.25 20.56
N SER A 669 -14.41 -40.56 20.76
CA SER A 669 -15.53 -41.33 20.23
C SER A 669 -16.63 -41.70 21.24
N ASN A 670 -16.41 -41.60 22.57
CA ASN A 670 -17.39 -42.17 23.52
C ASN A 670 -17.60 -41.52 24.91
N GLU A 671 -17.13 -40.30 25.20
CA GLU A 671 -17.70 -39.55 26.32
C GLU A 671 -18.04 -38.11 25.91
N ALA A 672 -19.32 -37.76 26.10
CA ALA A 672 -19.89 -36.48 25.75
C ALA A 672 -19.32 -35.35 26.61
N VAL A 673 -18.25 -34.71 26.12
CA VAL A 673 -18.03 -33.28 26.34
C VAL A 673 -18.65 -32.58 25.14
N VAL A 674 -19.60 -31.69 25.41
CA VAL A 674 -20.33 -30.94 24.39
C VAL A 674 -19.34 -30.03 23.64
N ASP A 675 -18.85 -30.51 22.49
CA ASP A 675 -18.15 -29.72 21.49
C ASP A 675 -19.18 -28.94 20.67
N ASN A 676 -19.34 -27.65 20.98
CA ASN A 676 -20.33 -26.75 20.38
C ASN A 676 -19.96 -26.26 18.96
N ARG A 677 -18.91 -26.79 18.34
CA ARG A 677 -18.48 -26.38 16.99
C ARG A 677 -19.36 -26.99 15.89
N SER A 678 -19.66 -26.18 14.88
CA SER A 678 -20.48 -26.54 13.73
C SER A 678 -19.83 -27.62 12.86
N PHE A 679 -20.64 -28.48 12.23
CA PHE A 679 -20.19 -29.44 11.21
C PHE A 679 -19.40 -28.76 10.08
N SER A 680 -19.74 -27.51 9.74
CA SER A 680 -19.05 -26.72 8.72
C SER A 680 -17.66 -26.19 9.14
N GLU A 681 -17.39 -26.10 10.45
CA GLU A 681 -16.09 -25.68 10.99
C GLU A 681 -15.12 -26.86 10.99
N LYS A 682 -15.61 -28.05 11.38
CA LYS A 682 -14.84 -29.31 11.34
C LYS A 682 -14.42 -29.72 9.93
N GLU A 683 -15.28 -29.46 8.94
CA GLU A 683 -14.99 -29.74 7.53
C GLU A 683 -14.02 -28.72 6.91
N ARG A 684 -13.95 -27.49 7.44
CA ARG A 684 -13.03 -26.43 6.99
C ARG A 684 -11.59 -26.72 7.41
N ASP A 685 -11.37 -27.09 8.66
CA ASP A 685 -10.02 -27.43 9.17
C ASP A 685 -9.44 -28.67 8.48
N TYR A 686 -10.30 -29.66 8.20
CA TYR A 686 -9.90 -30.87 7.46
C TYR A 686 -9.44 -30.54 6.04
N ARG A 687 -10.13 -29.64 5.34
CA ARG A 687 -9.76 -29.19 3.99
C ARG A 687 -8.48 -28.33 4.00
N ALA A 688 -8.34 -27.43 4.97
CA ALA A 688 -7.14 -26.59 5.12
C ALA A 688 -5.86 -27.44 5.35
N GLY A 689 -5.96 -28.51 6.13
CA GLY A 689 -4.85 -29.46 6.31
C GLY A 689 -4.51 -30.28 5.06
N GLN A 690 -5.51 -30.60 4.22
CA GLN A 690 -5.27 -31.29 2.94
C GLN A 690 -4.66 -30.38 1.87
N ASP A 691 -5.08 -29.11 1.82
CA ASP A 691 -4.54 -28.11 0.91
C ASP A 691 -3.08 -27.76 1.28
N GLU A 692 -2.74 -27.72 2.57
CA GLU A 692 -1.35 -27.52 3.04
C GLU A 692 -0.43 -28.68 2.61
N LEU A 693 -0.91 -29.93 2.74
CA LEU A 693 -0.18 -31.13 2.31
C LEU A 693 0.01 -31.15 0.78
N MET A 694 -1.00 -30.73 0.01
CA MET A 694 -0.94 -30.61 -1.45
C MET A 694 0.05 -29.52 -1.91
N ALA A 695 0.08 -28.37 -1.24
CA ALA A 695 1.03 -27.29 -1.52
C ALA A 695 2.49 -27.68 -1.19
N ILE A 696 2.71 -28.52 -0.18
CA ILE A 696 4.03 -29.09 0.15
C ILE A 696 4.46 -30.10 -0.93
N PHE A 697 3.53 -30.91 -1.45
CA PHE A 697 3.77 -31.85 -2.54
C PHE A 697 4.20 -31.15 -3.84
N GLU A 698 3.47 -30.11 -4.26
CA GLU A 698 3.79 -29.33 -5.48
C GLU A 698 5.14 -28.60 -5.41
N LYS A 699 5.55 -28.18 -4.20
CA LYS A 699 6.87 -27.56 -3.98
C LYS A 699 8.03 -28.54 -4.07
N THR A 700 7.77 -29.80 -3.71
CA THR A 700 8.81 -30.84 -3.61
C THR A 700 9.00 -31.58 -4.94
N TYR A 701 7.92 -31.73 -5.73
CA TYR A 701 7.94 -32.51 -6.97
C TYR A 701 7.53 -31.73 -8.23
N GLY A 702 7.17 -30.44 -8.10
CA GLY A 702 6.73 -29.57 -9.18
C GLY A 702 5.20 -29.44 -9.28
N PRO A 703 4.69 -28.40 -9.96
CA PRO A 703 3.26 -28.11 -10.03
C PRO A 703 2.50 -29.16 -10.84
N ILE A 704 1.37 -29.62 -10.30
CA ILE A 704 0.43 -30.46 -11.01
C ILE A 704 -0.28 -29.56 -12.02
N LYS A 705 -0.22 -29.90 -13.32
CA LYS A 705 -1.06 -29.21 -14.30
C LYS A 705 -2.49 -29.69 -14.14
N ASP A 706 -3.21 -28.99 -13.28
CA ASP A 706 -4.65 -29.13 -13.18
C ASP A 706 -5.27 -28.66 -14.49
N ARG A 707 -5.81 -29.59 -15.29
CA ARG A 707 -6.50 -29.25 -16.54
C ARG A 707 -7.95 -28.80 -16.27
N ARG A 708 -8.19 -28.21 -15.08
CA ARG A 708 -9.48 -27.79 -14.54
C ARG A 708 -9.35 -26.43 -13.83
N THR A 709 -9.15 -25.36 -14.58
CA THR A 709 -9.66 -24.02 -14.23
C THR A 709 -9.75 -23.19 -15.50
N ASN A 710 -10.82 -23.44 -16.24
CA ASN A 710 -11.41 -22.49 -17.18
C ASN A 710 -12.89 -22.88 -17.25
N ASN A 711 -13.63 -22.48 -16.22
CA ASN A 711 -15.08 -22.31 -16.24
C ASN A 711 -15.39 -21.32 -15.12
N ASP A 712 -15.53 -20.05 -15.48
CA ASP A 712 -16.28 -19.06 -14.72
C ASP A 712 -17.72 -19.57 -14.61
N ASP A 713 -18.15 -20.05 -13.44
CA ASP A 713 -19.58 -20.18 -13.10
C ASP A 713 -19.77 -20.36 -11.58
N ASP A 714 -19.19 -19.47 -10.78
CA ASP A 714 -19.62 -19.30 -9.37
C ASP A 714 -19.43 -17.85 -8.89
N ARG A 715 -20.30 -16.95 -9.34
CA ARG A 715 -20.70 -15.76 -8.57
C ARG A 715 -22.21 -15.50 -8.72
N PRO A 716 -22.91 -15.02 -7.67
CA PRO A 716 -24.36 -14.88 -7.66
C PRO A 716 -24.80 -13.69 -8.52
N ARG A 717 -25.76 -13.90 -9.44
CA ARG A 717 -26.33 -12.83 -10.26
C ARG A 717 -27.51 -12.15 -9.55
N THR A 718 -27.29 -10.94 -9.05
CA THR A 718 -28.37 -10.00 -8.68
C THR A 718 -28.82 -9.22 -9.91
N TYR A 719 -30.14 -9.10 -10.10
CA TYR A 719 -30.78 -8.48 -11.26
C TYR A 719 -30.65 -6.95 -11.28
N GLY A 720 -30.34 -6.40 -12.46
CA GLY A 720 -30.48 -4.98 -12.79
C GLY A 720 -30.55 -4.77 -14.31
N VAL A 721 -31.67 -4.25 -14.78
CA VAL A 721 -32.04 -3.98 -16.19
C VAL A 721 -31.28 -2.74 -16.73
N PRO A 722 -30.98 -2.65 -18.04
CA PRO A 722 -31.53 -1.52 -18.79
C PRO A 722 -32.11 -1.87 -20.18
N ASP A 723 -33.20 -1.17 -20.52
CA ASP A 723 -33.93 -1.15 -21.80
C ASP A 723 -33.12 -0.53 -22.95
N ASP A 724 -33.19 -1.09 -24.17
CA ASP A 724 -33.96 -0.53 -25.31
C ASP A 724 -33.64 -1.24 -26.67
N LYS A 725 -34.67 -1.92 -27.25
CA LYS A 725 -35.03 -2.19 -28.69
C LYS A 725 -34.04 -2.81 -29.72
N PRO A 726 -34.54 -3.34 -30.87
CA PRO A 726 -35.77 -4.11 -31.13
C PRO A 726 -35.50 -5.45 -31.85
N LYS A 727 -36.49 -6.36 -31.78
CA LYS A 727 -36.50 -7.68 -32.44
C LYS A 727 -36.59 -7.57 -33.97
N GLY A 728 -35.77 -8.32 -34.69
CA GLY A 728 -36.06 -8.71 -36.08
C GLY A 728 -34.87 -9.22 -36.91
N ILE A 729 -34.98 -10.48 -37.34
CA ILE A 729 -34.26 -11.18 -38.42
C ILE A 729 -32.91 -11.82 -38.01
N SER A 730 -32.94 -13.10 -37.64
CA SER A 730 -31.78 -13.99 -37.60
C SER A 730 -31.48 -14.52 -39.01
N ASP A 731 -30.22 -14.37 -39.45
CA ASP A 731 -29.70 -14.97 -40.68
C ASP A 731 -29.34 -16.45 -40.41
N PRO A 732 -30.00 -17.43 -41.07
CA PRO A 732 -29.79 -18.87 -40.83
C PRO A 732 -28.34 -19.34 -41.04
N LYS A 733 -27.53 -18.58 -41.80
CA LYS A 733 -26.15 -18.95 -42.13
C LYS A 733 -25.14 -18.71 -41.02
N TYR A 734 -25.47 -17.88 -40.04
CA TYR A 734 -24.59 -17.61 -38.88
C TYR A 734 -24.76 -18.69 -37.79
N ASP A 735 -25.99 -19.16 -37.58
CA ASP A 735 -26.30 -20.22 -36.62
C ASP A 735 -25.80 -21.61 -37.10
N GLU A 736 -25.89 -21.93 -38.40
CA GLU A 736 -25.34 -23.21 -38.92
C GLU A 736 -23.83 -23.37 -38.73
N LYS A 737 -23.05 -22.28 -38.80
CA LYS A 737 -21.59 -22.34 -38.57
C LYS A 737 -21.23 -22.42 -37.09
N ARG A 738 -22.07 -21.88 -36.20
CA ARG A 738 -21.92 -21.99 -34.75
C ARG A 738 -22.30 -23.40 -34.30
N ASP A 739 -23.39 -23.95 -34.84
CA ASP A 739 -23.88 -25.29 -34.54
C ASP A 739 -23.01 -26.39 -35.14
N ALA A 740 -22.45 -26.21 -36.33
CA ALA A 740 -21.49 -27.17 -36.90
C ALA A 740 -20.15 -27.21 -36.12
N LYS A 741 -19.74 -26.08 -35.51
CA LYS A 741 -18.53 -26.00 -34.67
C LYS A 741 -18.80 -26.52 -33.25
N ALA A 742 -20.03 -26.39 -32.75
CA ALA A 742 -20.50 -26.99 -31.50
C ALA A 742 -20.69 -28.51 -31.62
N GLN A 743 -21.27 -28.99 -32.72
CA GLN A 743 -21.45 -30.42 -33.00
C GLN A 743 -20.13 -31.16 -33.25
N LYS A 744 -19.12 -30.53 -33.88
CA LYS A 744 -17.78 -31.13 -34.00
C LYS A 744 -17.02 -31.27 -32.68
N LYS A 745 -17.40 -30.52 -31.65
CA LYS A 745 -16.82 -30.58 -30.30
C LYS A 745 -17.58 -31.55 -29.37
N ALA A 746 -18.70 -32.11 -29.83
CA ALA A 746 -19.61 -32.98 -29.08
C ALA A 746 -19.49 -34.48 -29.44
N ASN A 747 -18.46 -34.90 -30.16
CA ASN A 747 -18.08 -36.32 -30.19
C ASN A 747 -17.19 -36.61 -28.97
N GLY A 748 -17.84 -37.01 -27.88
CA GLY A 748 -17.21 -37.30 -26.59
C GLY A 748 -16.12 -38.36 -26.68
N GLN A 749 -14.99 -38.11 -26.01
CA GLN A 749 -14.06 -39.16 -25.65
C GLN A 749 -14.83 -40.23 -24.87
N LYS A 750 -14.68 -41.51 -25.22
CA LYS A 750 -15.26 -42.61 -24.43
C LYS A 750 -14.73 -42.51 -23.01
N GLU A 751 -15.62 -42.52 -22.02
CA GLU A 751 -15.27 -42.50 -20.60
C GLU A 751 -15.24 -43.94 -20.07
N TYR A 752 -14.24 -44.24 -19.25
CA TYR A 752 -14.05 -45.55 -18.62
C TYR A 752 -14.12 -45.40 -17.09
N LEU A 753 -14.86 -46.30 -16.45
CA LEU A 753 -14.91 -46.42 -14.99
C LEU A 753 -14.32 -47.77 -14.58
N LEU A 754 -13.15 -47.74 -13.94
CA LEU A 754 -12.53 -48.92 -13.33
C LEU A 754 -13.04 -49.04 -11.89
N ILE A 755 -13.49 -50.22 -11.49
CA ILE A 755 -14.03 -50.46 -10.15
C ILE A 755 -13.22 -51.56 -9.48
N ASP A 756 -12.64 -51.25 -8.31
CA ASP A 756 -12.14 -52.29 -7.40
C ASP A 756 -13.35 -52.98 -6.74
N GLY A 757 -13.60 -54.21 -7.18
CA GLY A 757 -14.77 -54.97 -6.82
C GLY A 757 -14.85 -55.31 -5.33
N TYR A 758 -13.75 -55.52 -4.60
CA TYR A 758 -13.85 -55.80 -3.17
C TYR A 758 -13.99 -54.55 -2.34
N ASN A 759 -13.26 -53.49 -2.69
CA ASN A 759 -13.35 -52.22 -1.99
C ASN A 759 -14.78 -51.66 -2.04
N VAL A 760 -15.40 -51.69 -3.23
CA VAL A 760 -16.80 -51.28 -3.41
C VAL A 760 -17.78 -52.23 -2.73
N LEU A 761 -17.54 -53.55 -2.78
CA LEU A 761 -18.40 -54.53 -2.09
C LEU A 761 -18.44 -54.29 -0.58
N PHE A 762 -17.28 -54.13 0.05
CA PHE A 762 -17.17 -53.96 1.50
C PHE A 762 -17.59 -52.58 2.01
N ALA A 763 -17.69 -51.60 1.11
CA ALA A 763 -18.23 -50.27 1.41
C ALA A 763 -19.78 -50.28 1.58
N SER A 764 -20.48 -51.29 1.06
CA SER A 764 -21.93 -51.45 1.24
C SER A 764 -22.24 -52.35 2.44
N SER A 765 -23.04 -51.87 3.40
CA SER A 765 -23.47 -52.64 4.57
C SER A 765 -24.21 -53.93 4.18
N ASP A 766 -25.02 -53.87 3.12
CA ASP A 766 -25.87 -54.97 2.68
C ASP A 766 -25.05 -56.07 1.99
N LEU A 767 -24.13 -55.68 1.09
CA LEU A 767 -23.26 -56.63 0.40
C LEU A 767 -22.18 -57.20 1.32
N LYS A 768 -21.67 -56.42 2.27
CA LYS A 768 -20.76 -56.88 3.31
C LYS A 768 -21.39 -58.01 4.15
N SER A 769 -22.64 -57.81 4.60
CA SER A 769 -23.36 -58.84 5.37
C SER A 769 -23.65 -60.12 4.56
N LEU A 770 -23.81 -60.00 3.25
CA LEU A 770 -23.99 -61.13 2.34
C LEU A 770 -22.67 -61.87 2.09
N ALA A 771 -21.56 -61.15 1.93
CA ALA A 771 -20.24 -61.74 1.71
C ALA A 771 -19.69 -62.51 2.93
N GLU A 772 -20.08 -62.13 4.14
CA GLU A 772 -19.80 -62.89 5.36
C GLU A 772 -20.45 -64.29 5.35
N ARG A 773 -21.51 -64.49 4.55
CA ARG A 773 -22.23 -65.77 4.43
C ARG A 773 -21.86 -66.54 3.16
N ASP A 774 -21.83 -65.86 2.01
CA ASP A 774 -21.45 -66.41 0.71
C ASP A 774 -20.82 -65.32 -0.16
N ILE A 775 -19.50 -65.40 -0.33
CA ILE A 775 -18.73 -64.43 -1.11
C ILE A 775 -19.05 -64.49 -2.61
N ASN A 776 -19.45 -65.65 -3.14
CA ASN A 776 -19.79 -65.78 -4.56
C ASN A 776 -21.14 -65.12 -4.83
N ALA A 777 -22.14 -65.38 -3.98
CA ALA A 777 -23.45 -64.72 -4.07
C ALA A 777 -23.35 -63.18 -3.94
N ALA A 778 -22.42 -62.69 -3.12
CA ALA A 778 -22.16 -61.25 -2.98
C ALA A 778 -21.51 -60.64 -4.23
N ARG A 779 -20.58 -61.35 -4.88
CA ARG A 779 -20.00 -60.91 -6.17
C ARG A 779 -21.04 -60.89 -7.27
N ASP A 780 -21.87 -61.93 -7.39
CA ASP A 780 -22.94 -62.01 -8.39
C ASP A 780 -23.92 -60.84 -8.23
N LYS A 781 -24.32 -60.55 -6.99
CA LYS A 781 -25.19 -59.41 -6.69
C LYS A 781 -24.54 -58.05 -7.01
N LEU A 782 -23.23 -57.90 -6.77
CA LEU A 782 -22.51 -56.69 -7.17
C LEU A 782 -22.46 -56.55 -8.71
N MET A 783 -22.19 -57.64 -9.43
CA MET A 783 -22.16 -57.65 -10.90
C MET A 783 -23.51 -57.25 -11.50
N ASP A 784 -24.63 -57.71 -10.92
CA ASP A 784 -25.97 -57.31 -11.36
C ASP A 784 -26.23 -55.81 -11.14
N ILE A 785 -25.86 -55.26 -9.98
CA ILE A 785 -26.03 -53.83 -9.67
C ILE A 785 -25.20 -52.98 -10.63
N VAL A 786 -23.92 -53.33 -10.82
CA VAL A 786 -23.00 -52.57 -11.68
C VAL A 786 -23.40 -52.68 -13.16
N SER A 787 -23.89 -53.84 -13.61
CA SER A 787 -24.40 -54.02 -14.97
C SER A 787 -25.63 -53.14 -15.25
N ASN A 788 -26.56 -53.04 -14.29
CA ASN A 788 -27.71 -52.14 -14.38
C ASN A 788 -27.27 -50.67 -14.38
N PHE A 789 -26.32 -50.31 -13.52
CA PHE A 789 -25.75 -48.97 -13.45
C PHE A 789 -25.08 -48.56 -14.78
N GLN A 790 -24.28 -49.45 -15.38
CA GLN A 790 -23.68 -49.24 -16.69
C GLN A 790 -24.73 -49.13 -17.81
N GLY A 791 -25.85 -49.85 -17.72
CA GLY A 791 -26.91 -49.82 -18.74
C GLY A 791 -27.54 -48.44 -18.91
N TYR A 792 -27.48 -47.60 -17.88
CA TYR A 792 -28.03 -46.25 -17.88
C TYR A 792 -26.97 -45.17 -18.16
N ARG A 793 -25.72 -45.42 -17.78
CA ARG A 793 -24.57 -44.53 -18.05
C ARG A 793 -24.02 -44.74 -19.47
N ARG A 794 -23.38 -43.71 -20.05
CA ARG A 794 -22.69 -43.80 -21.35
C ARG A 794 -21.21 -44.21 -21.23
N GLU A 795 -20.81 -44.69 -20.05
CA GLU A 795 -19.44 -45.02 -19.68
C GLU A 795 -19.19 -46.53 -19.83
N ASN A 796 -17.97 -46.94 -20.20
CA ASN A 796 -17.60 -48.36 -20.20
C ASN A 796 -17.04 -48.73 -18.83
N ILE A 797 -17.70 -49.66 -18.14
CA ILE A 797 -17.27 -50.09 -16.81
C ILE A 797 -16.43 -51.35 -16.91
N ILE A 798 -15.31 -51.38 -16.19
CA ILE A 798 -14.46 -52.56 -16.00
C ILE A 798 -14.42 -52.84 -14.50
N LEU A 799 -14.94 -54.01 -14.11
CA LEU A 799 -14.98 -54.45 -12.72
C LEU A 799 -13.85 -55.45 -12.47
N VAL A 800 -12.96 -55.14 -11.53
CA VAL A 800 -11.77 -55.95 -11.25
C VAL A 800 -11.93 -56.65 -9.90
N PHE A 801 -11.70 -57.96 -9.86
CA PHE A 801 -11.65 -58.74 -8.62
C PHE A 801 -10.29 -59.40 -8.46
N ASP A 802 -9.72 -59.30 -7.26
CA ASP A 802 -8.59 -60.13 -6.85
C ASP A 802 -8.89 -61.62 -6.93
N ALA A 803 -7.97 -62.36 -7.54
CA ALA A 803 -7.99 -63.82 -7.58
C ALA A 803 -7.52 -64.42 -6.25
N TYR A 804 -8.40 -64.43 -5.24
CA TYR A 804 -8.19 -65.22 -4.03
C TYR A 804 -9.04 -66.51 -4.05
N LYS A 805 -8.34 -67.67 -4.00
CA LYS A 805 -8.79 -69.07 -3.88
C LYS A 805 -9.15 -69.88 -5.15
N VAL A 806 -8.30 -69.91 -6.18
CA VAL A 806 -8.18 -71.09 -7.07
C VAL A 806 -6.73 -71.21 -7.57
N HIS A 807 -6.02 -72.30 -7.23
CA HIS A 807 -4.64 -72.52 -7.69
C HIS A 807 -4.55 -72.66 -9.22
N GLY A 808 -3.67 -71.89 -9.85
CA GLY A 808 -3.27 -72.07 -11.25
C GLY A 808 -4.14 -71.38 -12.31
N GLY A 809 -4.82 -70.28 -11.97
CA GLY A 809 -5.62 -69.51 -12.93
C GLY A 809 -4.81 -68.54 -13.79
N SER A 810 -4.91 -68.65 -15.12
CA SER A 810 -4.60 -67.57 -16.05
C SER A 810 -5.67 -66.47 -15.97
N GLU A 811 -5.30 -65.22 -16.25
CA GLU A 811 -6.23 -64.07 -16.36
C GLU A 811 -7.49 -64.43 -17.15
N LYS A 812 -8.64 -64.23 -16.51
CA LYS A 812 -9.93 -64.60 -17.09
C LYS A 812 -10.80 -63.35 -17.21
N VAL A 813 -10.90 -62.85 -18.45
CA VAL A 813 -11.85 -61.79 -18.81
C VAL A 813 -13.20 -62.45 -19.07
N LEU A 814 -14.20 -62.13 -18.25
CA LEU A 814 -15.58 -62.58 -18.37
C LEU A 814 -16.44 -61.39 -18.78
N LYS A 815 -17.16 -61.53 -19.89
CA LYS A 815 -18.22 -60.58 -20.24
C LYS A 815 -19.51 -60.98 -19.54
N TYR A 816 -19.91 -60.19 -18.53
CA TYR A 816 -21.15 -60.38 -17.81
C TYR A 816 -22.14 -59.31 -18.27
N HIS A 817 -23.10 -59.69 -19.11
CA HIS A 817 -24.01 -58.77 -19.81
C HIS A 817 -23.25 -57.66 -20.59
N ASN A 818 -23.37 -56.41 -20.16
CA ASN A 818 -22.70 -55.22 -20.71
C ASN A 818 -21.40 -54.84 -19.97
N LEU A 819 -21.03 -55.59 -18.93
CA LEU A 819 -19.89 -55.35 -18.04
C LEU A 819 -18.68 -56.24 -18.40
N ASP A 820 -17.50 -55.63 -18.47
CA ASP A 820 -16.23 -56.37 -18.56
C ASP A 820 -15.74 -56.68 -17.14
N VAL A 821 -15.81 -57.95 -16.74
CA VAL A 821 -15.37 -58.42 -15.40
C VAL A 821 -14.03 -59.13 -15.53
N ILE A 822 -13.06 -58.69 -14.74
CA ILE A 822 -11.68 -59.16 -14.81
C ILE A 822 -11.29 -59.77 -13.47
N TYR A 823 -10.89 -61.04 -13.51
CA TYR A 823 -10.22 -61.70 -12.40
C TYR A 823 -8.71 -61.70 -12.67
N THR A 824 -7.95 -61.10 -11.77
CA THR A 824 -6.49 -60.96 -11.90
C THR A 824 -5.76 -62.31 -11.82
N LYS A 825 -4.45 -62.35 -12.12
CA LYS A 825 -3.63 -63.56 -11.97
C LYS A 825 -3.28 -63.79 -10.50
N GLU A 826 -2.97 -65.03 -10.10
CA GLU A 826 -2.61 -65.38 -8.71
C GLU A 826 -1.41 -64.57 -8.14
N ALA A 827 -0.57 -63.99 -9.00
CA ALA A 827 0.59 -63.16 -8.63
C ALA A 827 0.41 -61.65 -8.91
N GLU A 828 -0.78 -61.20 -9.31
CA GLU A 828 -1.08 -59.81 -9.66
C GLU A 828 -2.31 -59.35 -8.86
N THR A 829 -2.17 -58.28 -8.06
CA THR A 829 -3.30 -57.73 -7.30
C THR A 829 -4.21 -56.89 -8.18
N ALA A 830 -5.46 -56.71 -7.77
CA ALA A 830 -6.44 -55.83 -8.39
C ALA A 830 -5.86 -54.42 -8.56
N ASP A 831 -5.17 -53.93 -7.53
CA ASP A 831 -4.48 -52.63 -7.55
C ASP A 831 -3.45 -52.54 -8.68
N GLN A 832 -2.60 -53.57 -8.83
CA GLN A 832 -1.58 -53.61 -9.91
C GLN A 832 -2.22 -53.65 -11.29
N TYR A 833 -3.35 -54.34 -11.43
CA TYR A 833 -4.10 -54.39 -12.68
C TYR A 833 -4.76 -53.04 -12.99
N ILE A 834 -5.38 -52.40 -11.99
CA ILE A 834 -6.03 -51.09 -12.10
C ILE A 834 -4.99 -50.00 -12.41
N GLU A 835 -3.81 -50.05 -11.79
CA GLU A 835 -2.69 -49.15 -12.10
C GLU A 835 -2.27 -49.26 -13.58
N ARG A 836 -1.95 -50.47 -14.04
CA ARG A 836 -1.52 -50.68 -15.44
C ARG A 836 -2.61 -50.25 -16.42
N THR A 837 -3.84 -50.65 -16.16
CA THR A 837 -4.98 -50.41 -17.06
C THR A 837 -5.39 -48.94 -17.08
N SER A 838 -5.38 -48.26 -15.92
CA SER A 838 -5.65 -46.81 -15.84
C SER A 838 -4.57 -46.03 -16.58
N HIS A 839 -3.29 -46.36 -16.42
CA HIS A 839 -2.20 -45.70 -17.14
C HIS A 839 -2.28 -45.92 -18.67
N GLU A 840 -2.72 -47.09 -19.14
CA GLU A 840 -2.90 -47.35 -20.56
C GLU A 840 -4.13 -46.64 -21.15
N LEU A 841 -5.27 -46.68 -20.45
CA LEU A 841 -6.52 -46.08 -20.91
C LEU A 841 -6.51 -44.55 -20.83
N SER A 842 -5.87 -43.96 -19.80
CA SER A 842 -5.77 -42.50 -19.61
C SER A 842 -5.02 -41.78 -20.74
N LYS A 843 -4.27 -42.52 -21.59
CA LYS A 843 -3.63 -41.95 -22.79
C LYS A 843 -4.64 -41.49 -23.84
N ASN A 844 -5.77 -42.20 -23.96
CA ASN A 844 -6.74 -42.00 -25.04
C ASN A 844 -8.16 -41.69 -24.55
N TYR A 845 -8.47 -41.98 -23.28
CA TYR A 845 -9.80 -41.93 -22.69
C TYR A 845 -9.78 -41.21 -21.34
N LYS A 846 -10.94 -40.73 -20.90
CA LYS A 846 -11.12 -40.21 -19.54
C LYS A 846 -11.41 -41.39 -18.63
N VAL A 847 -10.55 -41.60 -17.63
CA VAL A 847 -10.62 -42.75 -16.73
C VAL A 847 -10.95 -42.28 -15.32
N THR A 848 -12.00 -42.87 -14.75
CA THR A 848 -12.35 -42.74 -13.34
C THR A 848 -12.10 -44.08 -12.66
N VAL A 849 -11.60 -44.08 -11.43
CA VAL A 849 -11.34 -45.29 -10.65
C VAL A 849 -12.07 -45.21 -9.31
N ALA A 850 -12.98 -46.16 -9.06
CA ALA A 850 -13.77 -46.25 -7.83
C ALA A 850 -13.06 -47.11 -6.78
N THR A 851 -12.48 -46.46 -5.76
CA THR A 851 -11.75 -47.10 -4.66
C THR A 851 -11.66 -46.21 -3.41
N SER A 852 -11.61 -46.85 -2.24
CA SER A 852 -11.35 -46.20 -0.94
C SER A 852 -9.91 -46.32 -0.45
N ASP A 853 -9.03 -47.01 -1.18
CA ASP A 853 -7.63 -47.17 -0.77
C ASP A 853 -6.82 -45.87 -1.01
N GLY A 854 -6.05 -45.48 -0.01
CA GLY A 854 -5.18 -44.29 -0.06
C GLY A 854 -3.93 -44.50 -0.92
N ILE A 855 -3.46 -45.73 -1.09
CA ILE A 855 -2.31 -46.05 -1.94
C ILE A 855 -2.68 -45.89 -3.42
N GLU A 856 -3.86 -46.38 -3.80
CA GLU A 856 -4.36 -46.24 -5.18
C GLU A 856 -4.62 -44.78 -5.54
N GLN A 857 -5.00 -43.92 -4.59
CA GLN A 857 -5.21 -42.49 -4.85
C GLN A 857 -3.97 -41.81 -5.45
N VAL A 858 -2.77 -42.13 -4.94
CA VAL A 858 -1.51 -41.56 -5.44
C VAL A 858 -1.20 -42.07 -6.85
N ILE A 859 -1.51 -43.34 -7.12
CA ILE A 859 -1.25 -44.01 -8.38
C ILE A 859 -2.20 -43.51 -9.49
N ILE A 860 -3.50 -43.41 -9.20
CA ILE A 860 -4.54 -42.93 -10.11
C ILE A 860 -4.26 -41.48 -10.53
N LEU A 861 -3.83 -40.64 -9.57
CA LEU A 861 -3.44 -39.25 -9.83
C LEU A 861 -2.17 -39.17 -10.69
N GLY A 862 -1.20 -40.07 -10.47
CA GLY A 862 0.01 -40.18 -11.31
C GLY A 862 -0.29 -40.57 -12.76
N ALA A 863 -1.34 -41.35 -13.01
CA ALA A 863 -1.79 -41.77 -14.33
C ALA A 863 -2.75 -40.77 -15.02
N GLY A 864 -3.09 -39.65 -14.38
CA GLY A 864 -4.05 -38.66 -14.90
C GLY A 864 -5.52 -39.10 -14.86
N GLY A 865 -5.84 -40.11 -14.05
CA GLY A 865 -7.20 -40.58 -13.79
C GLY A 865 -7.86 -39.81 -12.65
N ILE A 866 -9.19 -39.90 -12.56
CA ILE A 866 -9.98 -39.31 -11.47
C ILE A 866 -10.29 -40.41 -10.46
N ARG A 867 -9.97 -40.19 -9.18
CA ARG A 867 -10.34 -41.13 -8.12
C ARG A 867 -11.73 -40.79 -7.58
N MET A 868 -12.58 -41.81 -7.47
CA MET A 868 -13.90 -41.76 -6.85
C MET A 868 -13.88 -42.63 -5.59
N PRO A 869 -14.17 -42.08 -4.40
CA PRO A 869 -14.35 -42.88 -3.19
C PRO A 869 -15.47 -43.92 -3.36
N ALA A 870 -15.31 -45.13 -2.78
CA ALA A 870 -16.33 -46.18 -2.93
C ALA A 870 -17.70 -45.79 -2.36
N LYS A 871 -17.72 -44.92 -1.33
CA LYS A 871 -18.97 -44.38 -0.77
C LYS A 871 -19.69 -43.46 -1.77
N GLU A 872 -18.93 -42.63 -2.47
CA GLU A 872 -19.46 -41.72 -3.51
C GLU A 872 -19.99 -42.51 -4.70
N PHE A 873 -19.34 -43.61 -5.07
CA PHE A 873 -19.87 -44.55 -6.07
C PHE A 873 -21.26 -45.08 -5.68
N TRP A 874 -21.46 -45.46 -4.41
CA TRP A 874 -22.78 -45.92 -3.94
C TRP A 874 -23.84 -44.82 -3.91
N ASP A 875 -23.46 -43.59 -3.54
CA ASP A 875 -24.36 -42.44 -3.64
C ASP A 875 -24.76 -42.17 -5.10
N GLU A 876 -23.84 -42.34 -6.04
CA GLU A 876 -24.07 -42.18 -7.47
C GLU A 876 -24.96 -43.28 -8.06
N VAL A 877 -24.77 -44.54 -7.63
CA VAL A 877 -25.67 -45.66 -7.97
C VAL A 877 -27.09 -45.36 -7.49
N LYS A 878 -27.24 -44.92 -6.24
CA LYS A 878 -28.55 -44.59 -5.66
C LYS A 878 -29.22 -43.41 -6.38
N ASN A 879 -28.47 -42.35 -6.65
CA ASN A 879 -28.98 -41.21 -7.42
C ASN A 879 -29.42 -41.63 -8.82
N THR A 880 -28.70 -42.57 -9.45
CA THR A 880 -29.06 -43.12 -10.76
C THR A 880 -30.32 -43.97 -10.68
N GLU A 881 -30.49 -44.80 -9.65
CA GLU A 881 -31.72 -45.55 -9.40
C GLU A 881 -32.92 -44.63 -9.16
N ASP A 882 -32.75 -43.55 -8.38
CA ASP A 882 -33.78 -42.56 -8.12
C ASP A 882 -34.15 -41.80 -9.40
N GLN A 883 -33.18 -41.46 -10.25
CA GLN A 883 -33.44 -40.88 -11.57
C GLN A 883 -34.18 -41.84 -12.50
N ILE A 884 -33.82 -43.13 -12.51
CA ILE A 884 -34.55 -44.15 -13.27
C ILE A 884 -35.99 -44.24 -12.76
N ARG A 885 -36.17 -44.25 -11.44
CA ARG A 885 -37.50 -44.29 -10.82
C ARG A 885 -38.32 -43.05 -11.17
N GLN A 886 -37.71 -41.88 -11.13
CA GLN A 886 -38.35 -40.61 -11.45
C GLN A 886 -38.69 -40.50 -12.94
N GLN A 887 -37.78 -40.90 -13.84
CA GLN A 887 -38.07 -41.00 -15.28
C GLN A 887 -39.16 -42.04 -15.56
N HIS A 888 -39.18 -43.18 -14.86
CA HIS A 888 -40.23 -44.18 -15.02
C HIS A 888 -41.59 -43.65 -14.54
N ILE A 889 -41.60 -42.92 -13.42
CA ILE A 889 -42.79 -42.21 -12.91
C ILE A 889 -43.23 -41.13 -13.90
N GLU A 890 -42.34 -40.29 -14.42
CA GLU A 890 -42.64 -39.27 -15.43
C GLU A 890 -43.10 -39.88 -16.76
N THR A 891 -42.58 -41.05 -17.14
CA THR A 891 -43.03 -41.76 -18.36
C THR A 891 -44.39 -42.41 -18.14
N LEU A 892 -44.66 -42.89 -16.92
CA LEU A 892 -45.98 -43.37 -16.51
C LEU A 892 -46.98 -42.21 -16.41
N ASP A 893 -46.60 -41.07 -15.86
CA ASP A 893 -47.41 -39.85 -15.77
C ASP A 893 -47.66 -39.24 -17.15
N ASN A 894 -46.67 -39.22 -18.04
CA ASN A 894 -46.85 -38.81 -19.43
C ASN A 894 -47.69 -39.82 -20.23
N LYS A 895 -47.63 -41.12 -19.91
CA LYS A 895 -48.58 -42.11 -20.47
C LYS A 895 -49.98 -41.88 -19.92
N LEU A 896 -50.15 -41.67 -18.61
CA LEU A 896 -51.43 -41.38 -17.95
C LEU A 896 -52.04 -40.05 -18.45
N HIS A 897 -51.25 -38.99 -18.61
CA HIS A 897 -51.67 -37.72 -19.22
C HIS A 897 -52.07 -37.89 -20.68
N ASN A 898 -51.36 -38.72 -21.45
CA ASN A 898 -51.74 -39.03 -22.84
C ASN A 898 -53.01 -39.90 -22.95
N TYR A 899 -53.42 -40.61 -21.88
CA TYR A 899 -54.72 -41.30 -21.81
C TYR A 899 -55.83 -40.35 -21.35
N VAL A 900 -55.58 -39.49 -20.35
CA VAL A 900 -56.58 -38.55 -19.80
C VAL A 900 -56.90 -37.40 -20.76
N LEU A 901 -55.93 -36.92 -21.55
CA LEU A 901 -56.15 -35.89 -22.57
C LEU A 901 -56.72 -36.44 -23.89
N LYS A 902 -56.80 -37.77 -24.06
CA LYS A 902 -57.49 -38.39 -25.20
C LYS A 902 -58.98 -38.64 -24.97
N ASP A 903 -59.45 -38.61 -23.72
CA ASP A 903 -60.86 -38.88 -23.37
C ASP A 903 -61.69 -37.61 -23.07
N ILE A 904 -61.11 -36.40 -23.18
CA ILE A 904 -61.81 -35.13 -22.89
C ILE A 904 -62.17 -34.33 -24.17
N ASP A 905 -61.67 -34.73 -25.35
CA ASP A 905 -61.96 -34.07 -26.64
C ASP A 905 -62.87 -34.90 -27.59
N LEU A 906 -63.80 -35.68 -27.03
CA LEU A 906 -64.87 -36.36 -27.78
C LEU A 906 -66.22 -36.16 -27.09
N ASN A 907 -66.73 -34.94 -27.13
CA ASN A 907 -68.17 -34.65 -27.19
C ASN A 907 -68.38 -33.21 -27.69
N SER A 908 -68.25 -33.05 -29.01
CA SER A 908 -69.01 -32.04 -29.74
C SER A 908 -69.93 -32.78 -30.72
N THR A 909 -71.08 -32.15 -31.01
CA THR A 909 -72.17 -32.52 -31.94
C THR A 909 -73.29 -33.41 -31.38
N ASP A 910 -74.43 -32.81 -30.98
CA ASP A 910 -75.59 -32.69 -31.88
C ASP A 910 -76.77 -31.90 -31.25
N SER A 911 -77.42 -31.08 -32.09
CA SER A 911 -78.67 -30.28 -31.92
C SER A 911 -78.70 -29.06 -31.01
#